data_AF-A0A812KS12-F1
#
_entry.id   AF-A0A812KS12-F1
#
_cell.length_a   1.000
_cell.length_b   1.000
_cell.length_c   1.000
_cell.angle_alpha   90.00
_cell.angle_beta   90.00
_cell.angle_gamma   90.00
#
_symmetry.space_group_name_H-M   'P 1'
#
loop_
_entity.id
_entity.type
_entity.pdbx_description
1 polymer ?
#
loop_
_entity_poly.entity_id
_entity_poly.type
_entity_poly.pdbx_seq_one_letter_code
_entity_poly.pdbx_strand_id
1 'polypeptide(L)'
;MRVTVSSTADNCEGWVLELEVSQKTTVAALKKLLAGPPHFLGVVASTKVLFRDNGVLTTLFDKEIVHSHVTLLNVNDDRVLPFPADFLWGAATAAYQIEGAADKEGRSPSIWDTFCSIPGKVHNGDSGAHACEHYYRYADDVKLMKDLGLKAYRFSISWSRLLPAGTGKPNHRAVDFYQSLLSELCSSGITPVVTLYHWDLPQCLEDKYSGWLSREVIDDFEYYASVCFDCFGSEVKHWITLNEPWCACALGYGSGEHAPGRSQDPGKEPYLAAHHMLLAHARAVKCYRDQYQNTQGGNIGITLNMDWKEPLGDNAADQAAQRRALDWQLGWFADPIYKGAYPATMRERCGDRLPEFSDNEVELLKGSSDFFGLNHYSTDFVSPGEDGPPATPNFFADQDVKNISDPRWQRTDMGWDIVPWGFEKLLCWIQKEYAPAGGILVTENGCAIRENTEAEALQDSTRVEYLQGYLAQLHKAMANGAAIKGYLVWSLLDNFEWSFGYAKRFGIVRVDFVTQQRTPKASAHLISSLCKGEKLRVPSRIHVSSEFVPFHGRGKEPEAEPKKAGPTLSKADAKRMLEEFIARYQDDHFQTKMVSCFQQFLIHNDEMRLLKARRSLCMPIQAEIIPKYGFEPTARGVSRVQATLSAPTLTEDPEIQQMNHFVVYLTGDLPKSKAAEGATV
;
A
#
# COMPACT_ATOMS: atom_id res chain seq x y z
N MET A 1 -30.40 30.49 -35.49
CA MET A 1 -30.11 30.02 -34.11
C MET A 1 -31.42 30.05 -33.33
N ARG A 2 -32.10 28.90 -33.24
CA ARG A 2 -33.27 28.72 -32.40
C ARG A 2 -32.79 27.87 -31.23
N VAL A 3 -32.91 28.37 -30.02
CA VAL A 3 -32.51 27.64 -28.81
C VAL A 3 -33.80 27.25 -28.11
N THR A 4 -34.06 25.95 -28.02
CA THR A 4 -35.20 25.43 -27.26
C THR A 4 -34.64 24.80 -26.00
N VAL A 5 -34.99 25.35 -24.84
CA VAL A 5 -34.65 24.78 -23.53
C VAL A 5 -35.92 24.14 -22.98
N SER A 6 -35.95 22.82 -22.88
CA SER A 6 -37.03 22.09 -22.22
C SER A 6 -36.57 21.64 -20.82
N SER A 7 -37.23 22.14 -19.78
CA SER A 7 -37.04 21.72 -18.39
C SER A 7 -38.27 20.93 -17.94
N THR A 8 -38.07 19.82 -17.22
CA THR A 8 -39.14 19.14 -16.48
C THR A 8 -38.84 19.19 -14.98
N ALA A 9 -39.51 20.12 -14.29
CA ALA A 9 -39.64 20.29 -12.84
C ALA A 9 -38.55 21.07 -12.07
N ASP A 10 -39.02 21.69 -10.97
CA ASP A 10 -38.35 22.66 -10.11
C ASP A 10 -37.21 22.03 -9.29
N ASN A 11 -36.07 22.76 -9.25
CA ASN A 11 -34.73 22.39 -8.77
C ASN A 11 -33.87 21.66 -9.82
N CYS A 12 -33.12 22.46 -10.59
CA CYS A 12 -32.35 22.07 -11.76
C CYS A 12 -31.27 20.99 -11.51
N GLU A 13 -31.58 19.74 -11.85
CA GLU A 13 -30.61 18.72 -12.28
C GLU A 13 -31.16 17.99 -13.53
N GLY A 14 -30.36 17.94 -14.62
CA GLY A 14 -30.73 17.24 -15.87
C GLY A 14 -31.23 18.11 -17.03
N TRP A 15 -30.47 19.14 -17.44
CA TRP A 15 -30.79 19.97 -18.60
C TRP A 15 -30.11 19.47 -19.88
N VAL A 16 -30.81 19.57 -21.01
CA VAL A 16 -30.29 19.28 -22.36
C VAL A 16 -30.22 20.60 -23.14
N LEU A 17 -29.05 20.90 -23.70
CA LEU A 17 -28.86 22.02 -24.61
C LEU A 17 -28.68 21.49 -26.04
N GLU A 18 -29.68 21.73 -26.89
CA GLU A 18 -29.60 21.44 -28.32
C GLU A 18 -29.13 22.67 -29.09
N LEU A 19 -28.05 22.51 -29.86
CA LEU A 19 -27.44 23.58 -30.65
C LEU A 19 -27.34 23.16 -32.11
N GLU A 20 -27.93 23.97 -32.98
CA GLU A 20 -27.74 23.87 -34.42
C GLU A 20 -26.54 24.73 -34.81
N VAL A 21 -25.47 24.08 -35.27
CA VAL A 21 -24.23 24.72 -35.69
C VAL A 21 -23.85 24.29 -37.11
N SER A 22 -23.11 25.14 -37.82
CA SER A 22 -22.60 24.82 -39.16
C SER A 22 -21.81 23.52 -39.18
N GLN A 23 -21.92 22.73 -40.26
CA GLN A 23 -21.18 21.48 -40.47
C GLN A 23 -19.65 21.64 -40.54
N LYS A 24 -19.14 22.87 -40.53
CA LYS A 24 -17.70 23.18 -40.49
C LYS A 24 -17.22 23.66 -39.12
N THR A 25 -18.10 23.68 -38.12
CA THR A 25 -17.76 24.12 -36.76
C THR A 25 -16.84 23.10 -36.11
N THR A 26 -15.66 23.54 -35.68
CA THR A 26 -14.74 22.70 -34.88
C THR A 26 -15.19 22.69 -33.43
N VAL A 27 -14.80 21.66 -32.67
CA VAL A 27 -15.07 21.59 -31.22
C VAL A 27 -14.52 22.84 -30.49
N ALA A 28 -13.37 23.37 -30.89
CA ALA A 28 -12.82 24.61 -30.34
C ALA A 28 -13.71 25.85 -30.62
N ALA A 29 -14.29 25.94 -31.82
CA ALA A 29 -15.22 27.02 -32.16
C ALA A 29 -16.56 26.89 -31.41
N LEU A 30 -17.05 25.67 -31.22
CA LEU A 30 -18.23 25.38 -30.40
C LEU A 30 -18.01 25.80 -28.93
N LYS A 31 -16.84 25.52 -28.35
CA LYS A 31 -16.46 25.98 -26.99
C LYS A 31 -16.52 27.50 -26.86
N LYS A 32 -16.01 28.22 -27.86
CA LYS A 32 -16.02 29.69 -27.87
C LYS A 32 -17.45 30.25 -27.99
N LEU A 33 -18.32 29.59 -28.75
CA LEU A 33 -19.74 29.95 -28.88
C LEU A 33 -20.48 29.82 -27.54
N LEU A 34 -20.27 28.70 -26.84
CA LEU A 34 -20.90 28.39 -25.54
C LEU A 34 -20.48 29.35 -24.41
N ALA A 35 -19.23 29.80 -24.44
CA ALA A 35 -18.70 30.77 -23.48
C ALA A 35 -19.27 32.20 -23.69
N GLY A 36 -19.93 32.46 -24.83
CA GLY A 36 -20.51 33.76 -25.16
C GLY A 36 -21.97 33.93 -24.68
N PRO A 37 -22.49 35.18 -24.64
CA PRO A 37 -23.91 35.44 -24.40
C PRO A 37 -24.79 34.85 -25.52
N PRO A 38 -26.00 34.32 -25.21
CA PRO A 38 -26.69 34.34 -23.92
C PRO A 38 -26.37 33.13 -23.01
N HIS A 39 -25.42 32.28 -23.38
CA HIS A 39 -25.25 30.95 -22.74
C HIS A 39 -24.30 30.98 -21.54
N PHE A 40 -23.17 31.68 -21.63
CA PHE A 40 -22.17 31.80 -20.55
C PHE A 40 -21.75 30.46 -19.92
N LEU A 41 -21.69 29.39 -20.72
CA LEU A 41 -21.33 28.05 -20.27
C LEU A 41 -19.81 27.84 -20.41
N GLY A 42 -19.12 27.70 -19.28
CA GLY A 42 -17.68 27.42 -19.25
C GLY A 42 -17.39 25.96 -19.63
N VAL A 43 -16.79 25.72 -20.80
CA VAL A 43 -16.37 24.38 -21.23
C VAL A 43 -14.85 24.23 -21.04
N VAL A 44 -14.43 23.33 -20.15
CA VAL A 44 -13.00 23.04 -19.88
C VAL A 44 -12.42 22.04 -20.88
N ALA A 45 -11.10 22.00 -21.00
CA ALA A 45 -10.39 21.23 -22.03
C ALA A 45 -10.69 19.71 -22.01
N SER A 46 -11.18 19.17 -20.90
CA SER A 46 -11.52 17.75 -20.70
C SER A 46 -12.99 17.38 -20.95
N THR A 47 -13.86 18.32 -21.27
CA THR A 47 -15.29 18.05 -21.49
C THR A 47 -15.50 17.30 -22.81
N LYS A 48 -15.94 16.04 -22.73
CA LYS A 48 -16.33 15.23 -23.90
C LYS A 48 -17.63 15.76 -24.51
N VAL A 49 -17.59 16.15 -25.77
CA VAL A 49 -18.80 16.48 -26.53
C VAL A 49 -19.36 15.18 -27.10
N LEU A 50 -20.52 14.77 -26.61
CA LEU A 50 -21.23 13.62 -27.14
C LEU A 50 -22.13 14.08 -28.29
N PHE A 51 -22.06 13.37 -29.40
CA PHE A 51 -22.88 13.63 -30.58
C PHE A 51 -23.72 12.38 -30.86
N ARG A 52 -24.98 12.58 -31.24
CA ARG A 52 -25.90 11.49 -31.56
C ARG A 52 -26.27 11.54 -33.04
N ASP A 53 -25.85 10.52 -33.78
CA ASP A 53 -26.30 10.27 -35.15
C ASP A 53 -27.01 8.93 -35.24
N ASN A 54 -28.22 8.92 -35.79
CA ASN A 54 -29.03 7.71 -35.99
C ASN A 54 -29.15 6.82 -34.73
N GLY A 55 -29.21 7.43 -33.55
CA GLY A 55 -29.40 6.75 -32.27
C GLY A 55 -28.12 6.36 -31.52
N VAL A 56 -26.94 6.41 -32.14
CA VAL A 56 -25.64 6.05 -31.54
C VAL A 56 -24.94 7.30 -30.99
N LEU A 57 -24.47 7.23 -29.73
CA LEU A 57 -23.71 8.29 -29.07
C LEU A 57 -22.21 8.07 -29.28
N THR A 58 -21.54 9.04 -29.90
CA THR A 58 -20.09 9.03 -30.17
C THR A 58 -19.40 10.23 -29.51
N THR A 59 -18.20 10.05 -28.98
CA THR A 59 -17.39 11.13 -28.38
C THR A 59 -16.56 11.83 -29.45
N LEU A 60 -16.59 13.17 -29.47
CA LEU A 60 -15.74 13.98 -30.36
C LEU A 60 -14.53 14.59 -29.62
N PHE A 61 -13.37 14.59 -30.27
CA PHE A 61 -12.13 15.23 -29.80
C PHE A 61 -11.99 16.67 -30.30
N ASP A 62 -11.14 17.47 -29.63
CA ASP A 62 -10.97 18.91 -29.90
C ASP A 62 -10.60 19.28 -31.35
N LYS A 63 -10.04 18.33 -32.10
CA LYS A 63 -9.62 18.50 -33.50
C LYS A 63 -10.68 18.04 -34.52
N GLU A 64 -11.78 17.45 -34.06
CA GLU A 64 -12.82 16.89 -34.92
C GLU A 64 -13.90 17.93 -35.26
N ILE A 65 -14.60 17.70 -36.37
CA ILE A 65 -15.64 18.59 -36.89
C ILE A 65 -17.00 18.11 -36.40
N VAL A 66 -17.79 19.06 -35.89
CA VAL A 66 -19.12 18.81 -35.36
C VAL A 66 -20.13 18.63 -36.51
N HIS A 67 -20.95 17.57 -36.45
CA HIS A 67 -22.09 17.37 -37.35
C HIS A 67 -23.33 18.08 -36.85
N SER A 68 -24.35 18.27 -37.71
CA SER A 68 -25.34 19.35 -37.65
C SER A 68 -26.23 19.47 -36.38
N HIS A 69 -26.09 18.62 -35.37
CA HIS A 69 -26.88 18.66 -34.12
C HIS A 69 -26.08 18.15 -32.91
N VAL A 70 -25.63 19.01 -31.99
CA VAL A 70 -24.90 18.58 -30.78
C VAL A 70 -25.79 18.57 -29.56
N THR A 71 -25.64 17.50 -28.76
CA THR A 71 -26.26 17.35 -27.44
C THR A 71 -25.17 17.31 -26.37
N LEU A 72 -25.05 18.35 -25.54
CA LEU A 72 -24.13 18.32 -24.41
C LEU A 72 -24.80 17.62 -23.22
N LEU A 73 -24.21 16.51 -22.76
CA LEU A 73 -24.61 15.84 -21.53
C LEU A 73 -23.68 16.24 -20.39
N ASN A 74 -24.24 16.72 -19.29
CA ASN A 74 -23.51 16.93 -18.05
C ASN A 74 -23.23 15.55 -17.41
N VAL A 75 -22.01 15.05 -17.54
CA VAL A 75 -21.60 13.75 -16.98
C VAL A 75 -21.09 13.94 -15.55
N ASN A 76 -21.99 14.28 -14.63
CA ASN A 76 -21.83 13.90 -13.23
C ASN A 76 -22.55 12.57 -13.06
N ASP A 77 -21.83 11.48 -13.31
CA ASP A 77 -22.36 10.13 -13.05
C ASP A 77 -21.46 9.48 -11.99
N ASP A 78 -21.66 9.89 -10.74
CA ASP A 78 -21.15 9.11 -9.62
C ASP A 78 -21.82 7.74 -9.69
N ARG A 79 -21.02 6.67 -9.82
CA ARG A 79 -21.59 5.32 -9.82
C ARG A 79 -22.08 5.00 -8.42
N VAL A 80 -23.33 4.56 -8.31
CA VAL A 80 -23.93 4.15 -7.05
C VAL A 80 -23.98 2.62 -7.02
N LEU A 81 -23.11 2.01 -6.22
CA LEU A 81 -22.91 0.56 -6.16
C LEU A 81 -23.55 -0.02 -4.88
N PRO A 82 -24.60 -0.83 -4.98
CA PRO A 82 -25.19 -1.51 -3.83
C PRO A 82 -24.39 -2.76 -3.44
N PHE A 83 -24.39 -3.11 -2.16
CA PHE A 83 -23.83 -4.37 -1.66
C PHE A 83 -24.95 -5.26 -1.10
N PRO A 84 -24.73 -6.59 -1.01
CA PRO A 84 -25.68 -7.48 -0.36
C PRO A 84 -26.01 -7.01 1.07
N ALA A 85 -27.26 -7.21 1.49
CA ALA A 85 -27.72 -6.77 2.81
C ALA A 85 -27.02 -7.50 3.97
N ASP A 86 -26.56 -8.73 3.71
CA ASP A 86 -25.82 -9.60 4.63
C ASP A 86 -24.29 -9.47 4.48
N PHE A 87 -23.80 -8.50 3.69
CA PHE A 87 -22.37 -8.28 3.52
C PHE A 87 -21.73 -7.79 4.83
N LEU A 88 -20.68 -8.48 5.27
CA LEU A 88 -20.05 -8.22 6.56
C LEU A 88 -19.07 -7.05 6.47
N TRP A 89 -19.50 -5.87 6.91
CA TRP A 89 -18.66 -4.67 7.00
C TRP A 89 -18.00 -4.53 8.37
N GLY A 90 -16.71 -4.24 8.39
CA GLY A 90 -16.00 -4.02 9.64
C GLY A 90 -14.65 -3.34 9.49
N ALA A 91 -13.89 -3.38 10.58
CA ALA A 91 -12.52 -2.91 10.64
C ALA A 91 -11.64 -3.94 11.36
N ALA A 92 -10.33 -3.86 11.14
CA ALA A 92 -9.36 -4.78 11.71
C ALA A 92 -8.23 -4.06 12.49
N THR A 93 -7.67 -4.76 13.48
CA THR A 93 -6.48 -4.38 14.28
C THR A 93 -5.71 -5.64 14.73
N ALA A 94 -4.52 -5.44 15.32
CA ALA A 94 -3.72 -6.49 15.95
C ALA A 94 -3.27 -6.09 17.35
N ALA A 95 -3.17 -7.06 18.26
CA ALA A 95 -2.92 -6.86 19.68
C ALA A 95 -1.68 -6.01 19.95
N TYR A 96 -0.51 -6.41 19.44
CA TYR A 96 0.75 -5.68 19.68
C TYR A 96 0.70 -4.24 19.15
N GLN A 97 -0.10 -4.00 18.11
CA GLN A 97 -0.17 -2.70 17.46
C GLN A 97 -1.05 -1.69 18.21
N ILE A 98 -2.04 -2.14 18.99
CA ILE A 98 -3.02 -1.26 19.64
C ILE A 98 -3.13 -1.40 21.17
N GLU A 99 -2.86 -2.57 21.74
CA GLU A 99 -3.18 -2.84 23.15
C GLU A 99 -2.38 -2.00 24.12
N GLY A 100 -1.06 -1.94 23.92
CA GLY A 100 -0.14 -1.43 24.93
C GLY A 100 -0.12 -2.30 26.19
N ALA A 101 0.16 -1.70 27.33
CA ALA A 101 0.23 -2.40 28.62
C ALA A 101 1.13 -3.65 28.54
N ALA A 102 2.26 -3.51 27.84
CA ALA A 102 3.12 -4.62 27.44
C ALA A 102 3.76 -5.37 28.61
N ASP A 103 3.95 -4.70 29.76
CA ASP A 103 4.57 -5.22 30.98
C ASP A 103 3.58 -5.31 32.17
N LYS A 104 2.27 -5.24 31.90
CA LYS A 104 1.23 -5.14 32.95
C LYS A 104 0.43 -6.43 33.09
N GLU A 105 -0.12 -6.61 34.29
CA GLU A 105 -1.10 -7.66 34.62
C GLU A 105 -0.66 -9.08 34.21
N GLY A 106 0.63 -9.38 34.34
CA GLY A 106 1.18 -10.71 34.09
C GLY A 106 1.50 -11.04 32.63
N ARG A 107 1.36 -10.10 31.68
CA ARG A 107 1.85 -10.29 30.30
C ARG A 107 3.37 -10.50 30.28
N SER A 108 3.83 -11.46 29.48
CA SER A 108 5.26 -11.66 29.18
C SER A 108 5.64 -11.01 27.84
N PRO A 109 6.94 -10.73 27.61
CA PRO A 109 7.42 -10.26 26.31
C PRO A 109 7.08 -11.23 25.16
N SER A 110 6.64 -10.68 24.05
CA SER A 110 6.63 -11.32 22.74
C SER A 110 7.94 -11.05 22.00
N ILE A 111 8.16 -11.72 20.86
CA ILE A 111 9.29 -11.46 19.97
C ILE A 111 9.37 -10.00 19.49
N TRP A 112 8.22 -9.31 19.38
CA TRP A 112 8.21 -7.90 19.01
C TRP A 112 8.67 -6.98 20.15
N ASP A 113 8.37 -7.31 21.41
CA ASP A 113 8.89 -6.57 22.56
C ASP A 113 10.43 -6.60 22.57
N THR A 114 11.00 -7.78 22.36
CA THR A 114 12.45 -7.97 22.25
C THR A 114 13.02 -7.26 21.04
N PHE A 115 12.40 -7.42 19.86
CA PHE A 115 12.89 -6.83 18.62
C PHE A 115 12.91 -5.29 18.67
N CYS A 116 11.88 -4.66 19.24
CA CYS A 116 11.83 -3.20 19.42
C CYS A 116 12.92 -2.68 20.35
N SER A 117 13.44 -3.51 21.27
CA SER A 117 14.55 -3.13 22.15
C SER A 117 15.92 -3.08 21.43
N ILE A 118 16.02 -3.62 20.22
CA ILE A 118 17.25 -3.64 19.43
C ILE A 118 17.40 -2.29 18.70
N PRO A 119 18.47 -1.52 18.97
CA PRO A 119 18.67 -0.22 18.33
C PRO A 119 18.70 -0.30 16.80
N GLY A 120 17.93 0.56 16.14
CA GLY A 120 17.89 0.69 14.67
C GLY A 120 16.98 -0.30 13.95
N LYS A 121 16.33 -1.24 14.66
CA LYS A 121 15.37 -2.18 14.06
C LYS A 121 13.99 -1.57 13.82
N VAL A 122 13.62 -0.55 14.59
CA VAL A 122 12.35 0.17 14.45
C VAL A 122 12.63 1.66 14.32
N HIS A 123 11.89 2.33 13.43
CA HIS A 123 11.96 3.77 13.22
C HIS A 123 11.79 4.53 14.55
N ASN A 124 12.63 5.53 14.78
CA ASN A 124 12.71 6.32 16.02
C ASN A 124 12.90 5.52 17.33
N GLY A 125 13.16 4.21 17.28
CA GLY A 125 13.15 3.36 18.47
C GLY A 125 11.75 3.21 19.09
N ASP A 126 10.71 3.42 18.30
CA ASP A 126 9.32 3.23 18.72
C ASP A 126 9.07 1.77 19.15
N SER A 127 8.06 1.54 20.00
CA SER A 127 7.62 0.20 20.40
C SER A 127 6.12 0.14 20.63
N GLY A 128 5.56 -1.06 20.63
CA GLY A 128 4.15 -1.33 20.99
C GLY A 128 3.85 -1.27 22.50
N ALA A 129 4.78 -0.78 23.33
CA ALA A 129 4.64 -0.81 24.79
C ALA A 129 3.42 -0.01 25.30
N HIS A 130 3.18 1.15 24.68
CA HIS A 130 2.02 2.01 24.96
C HIS A 130 0.95 1.93 23.87
N ALA A 131 1.36 1.93 22.59
CA ALA A 131 0.46 1.82 21.44
C ALA A 131 -0.73 2.80 21.53
N CYS A 132 -1.94 2.30 21.32
CA CYS A 132 -3.17 3.06 21.45
C CYS A 132 -3.78 2.95 22.86
N GLU A 133 -3.12 2.31 23.83
CA GLU A 133 -3.70 2.01 25.15
C GLU A 133 -5.06 1.28 25.07
N HIS A 134 -5.31 0.49 24.01
CA HIS A 134 -6.59 -0.20 23.82
C HIS A 134 -6.90 -1.15 24.98
N TYR A 135 -5.88 -1.71 25.65
CA TYR A 135 -6.07 -2.54 26.85
C TYR A 135 -6.91 -1.84 27.93
N TYR A 136 -6.72 -0.51 28.11
CA TYR A 136 -7.47 0.27 29.09
C TYR A 136 -8.73 0.94 28.50
N ARG A 137 -8.77 1.12 27.18
CA ARG A 137 -9.76 1.96 26.48
C ARG A 137 -10.70 1.18 25.56
N TYR A 138 -10.66 -0.15 25.61
CA TYR A 138 -11.42 -0.99 24.68
C TYR A 138 -12.92 -0.65 24.68
N ALA A 139 -13.51 -0.30 25.82
CA ALA A 139 -14.92 0.08 25.90
C ALA A 139 -15.22 1.38 25.11
N ASP A 140 -14.33 2.37 25.15
CA ASP A 140 -14.46 3.59 24.35
C ASP A 140 -14.29 3.29 22.86
N ASP A 141 -13.35 2.41 22.52
CA ASP A 141 -13.13 1.99 21.14
C ASP A 141 -14.33 1.18 20.60
N VAL A 142 -14.96 0.31 21.40
CA VAL A 142 -16.20 -0.42 21.02
C VAL A 142 -17.39 0.52 20.88
N LYS A 143 -17.55 1.47 21.79
CA LYS A 143 -18.57 2.52 21.65
C LYS A 143 -18.37 3.28 20.33
N LEU A 144 -17.14 3.64 19.99
CA LEU A 144 -16.84 4.30 18.72
C LEU A 144 -17.21 3.43 17.51
N MET A 145 -16.86 2.13 17.53
CA MET A 145 -17.26 1.19 16.47
C MET A 145 -18.79 1.13 16.29
N LYS A 146 -19.53 1.14 17.40
CA LYS A 146 -20.99 1.17 17.40
C LYS A 146 -21.55 2.47 16.80
N ASP A 147 -20.97 3.62 17.14
CA ASP A 147 -21.37 4.93 16.60
C ASP A 147 -21.10 5.02 15.08
N LEU A 148 -20.00 4.42 14.63
CA LEU A 148 -19.70 4.21 13.22
C LEU A 148 -20.61 3.16 12.56
N GLY A 149 -21.28 2.31 13.34
CA GLY A 149 -22.23 1.31 12.86
C GLY A 149 -21.59 0.04 12.32
N LEU A 150 -20.31 -0.23 12.63
CA LEU A 150 -19.59 -1.43 12.18
C LEU A 150 -20.36 -2.70 12.51
N LYS A 151 -20.31 -3.70 11.62
CA LYS A 151 -20.98 -5.01 11.82
C LYS A 151 -20.04 -6.08 12.33
N ALA A 152 -18.75 -5.95 12.06
CA ALA A 152 -17.71 -6.82 12.57
C ALA A 152 -16.49 -6.03 13.05
N TYR A 153 -15.79 -6.62 14.00
CA TYR A 153 -14.47 -6.17 14.42
C TYR A 153 -13.53 -7.36 14.41
N ARG A 154 -12.48 -7.26 13.60
CA ARG A 154 -11.38 -8.22 13.62
C ARG A 154 -10.27 -7.73 14.53
N PHE A 155 -9.91 -8.55 15.51
CA PHE A 155 -8.78 -8.28 16.40
C PHE A 155 -8.00 -9.57 16.64
N SER A 156 -6.78 -9.45 17.19
CA SER A 156 -6.01 -10.62 17.61
C SER A 156 -5.94 -10.75 19.13
N ILE A 157 -5.78 -11.98 19.60
CA ILE A 157 -5.45 -12.26 21.00
C ILE A 157 -3.93 -12.28 21.12
N SER A 158 -3.39 -11.64 22.14
CA SER A 158 -1.95 -11.69 22.40
C SER A 158 -1.57 -12.97 23.13
N TRP A 159 -0.84 -13.85 22.42
CA TRP A 159 -0.41 -15.13 22.98
C TRP A 159 0.41 -14.92 24.26
N SER A 160 1.39 -14.01 24.24
CA SER A 160 2.25 -13.75 25.40
C SER A 160 1.53 -13.10 26.60
N ARG A 161 0.33 -12.53 26.36
CA ARG A 161 -0.57 -12.04 27.42
C ARG A 161 -1.41 -13.16 28.01
N LEU A 162 -2.00 -14.00 27.15
CA LEU A 162 -2.88 -15.10 27.59
C LEU A 162 -2.10 -16.24 28.25
N LEU A 163 -0.98 -16.64 27.66
CA LEU A 163 -0.07 -17.67 28.17
C LEU A 163 1.34 -17.09 28.34
N PRO A 164 1.67 -16.48 29.48
CA PRO A 164 2.96 -15.84 29.70
C PRO A 164 4.17 -16.80 29.64
N ALA A 165 3.96 -18.08 29.90
CA ALA A 165 4.99 -19.11 29.74
C ALA A 165 4.96 -19.76 28.34
N GLY A 166 4.21 -19.20 27.39
CA GLY A 166 3.89 -19.77 26.07
C GLY A 166 2.90 -20.92 26.11
N THR A 167 2.90 -21.69 27.20
CA THR A 167 1.99 -22.80 27.47
C THR A 167 1.52 -22.76 28.93
N GLY A 168 0.74 -23.75 29.37
CA GLY A 168 0.32 -23.92 30.76
C GLY A 168 -0.92 -23.11 31.14
N LYS A 169 -0.95 -22.57 32.36
CA LYS A 169 -2.16 -21.95 32.91
C LYS A 169 -2.41 -20.56 32.29
N PRO A 170 -3.64 -20.26 31.85
CA PRO A 170 -4.01 -18.94 31.36
C PRO A 170 -3.83 -17.86 32.43
N ASN A 171 -3.36 -16.70 32.01
CA ASN A 171 -3.38 -15.49 32.82
C ASN A 171 -4.82 -14.98 32.96
N HIS A 172 -5.40 -15.11 34.17
CA HIS A 172 -6.78 -14.70 34.43
C HIS A 172 -7.08 -13.24 34.04
N ARG A 173 -6.13 -12.31 34.20
CA ARG A 173 -6.32 -10.91 33.80
C ARG A 173 -6.47 -10.74 32.29
N ALA A 174 -5.76 -11.57 31.52
CA ALA A 174 -5.89 -11.60 30.06
C ALA A 174 -7.27 -12.16 29.65
N VAL A 175 -7.70 -13.23 30.32
CA VAL A 175 -9.05 -13.81 30.10
C VAL A 175 -10.12 -12.76 30.39
N ASP A 176 -10.04 -12.06 31.54
CA ASP A 176 -11.00 -11.01 31.91
C ASP A 176 -11.05 -9.88 30.88
N PHE A 177 -9.90 -9.44 30.37
CA PHE A 177 -9.81 -8.41 29.33
C PHE A 177 -10.51 -8.83 28.03
N TYR A 178 -10.12 -9.96 27.45
CA TYR A 178 -10.70 -10.42 26.19
C TYR A 178 -12.17 -10.81 26.33
N GLN A 179 -12.58 -11.41 27.46
CA GLN A 179 -13.99 -11.71 27.73
C GLN A 179 -14.84 -10.44 27.81
N SER A 180 -14.30 -9.39 28.42
CA SER A 180 -14.98 -8.10 28.53
C SER A 180 -15.05 -7.37 27.20
N LEU A 181 -13.99 -7.41 26.39
CA LEU A 181 -14.01 -6.92 25.00
C LEU A 181 -15.07 -7.65 24.17
N LEU A 182 -15.10 -8.99 24.22
CA LEU A 182 -16.09 -9.81 23.51
C LEU A 182 -17.52 -9.49 23.97
N SER A 183 -17.74 -9.38 25.27
CA SER A 183 -19.04 -9.04 25.85
C SER A 183 -19.52 -7.67 25.37
N GLU A 184 -18.62 -6.67 25.33
CA GLU A 184 -18.94 -5.32 24.87
C GLU A 184 -19.23 -5.25 23.36
N LEU A 185 -18.49 -6.02 22.54
CA LEU A 185 -18.75 -6.15 21.11
C LEU A 185 -20.11 -6.79 20.86
N CYS A 186 -20.40 -7.93 21.50
CA CYS A 186 -21.65 -8.64 21.34
C CYS A 186 -22.85 -7.81 21.82
N SER A 187 -22.74 -7.13 22.97
CA SER A 187 -23.79 -6.24 23.49
C SER A 187 -24.04 -5.02 22.59
N SER A 188 -23.02 -4.63 21.81
CA SER A 188 -23.11 -3.57 20.80
C SER A 188 -23.58 -4.06 19.42
N GLY A 189 -23.85 -5.37 19.27
CA GLY A 189 -24.27 -5.97 17.99
C GLY A 189 -23.15 -6.04 16.95
N ILE A 190 -21.89 -6.08 17.39
CA ILE A 190 -20.70 -6.18 16.54
C ILE A 190 -20.20 -7.62 16.62
N THR A 191 -20.03 -8.27 15.47
CA THR A 191 -19.55 -9.65 15.36
C THR A 191 -18.04 -9.71 15.59
N PRO A 192 -17.56 -10.46 16.59
CA PRO A 192 -16.12 -10.68 16.79
C PRO A 192 -15.54 -11.61 15.71
N VAL A 193 -14.45 -11.19 15.07
CA VAL A 193 -13.63 -12.02 14.18
C VAL A 193 -12.23 -12.13 14.79
N VAL A 194 -11.88 -13.26 15.36
CA VAL A 194 -10.67 -13.36 16.21
C VAL A 194 -9.52 -14.02 15.45
N THR A 195 -8.38 -13.33 15.44
CA THR A 195 -7.10 -13.87 14.96
C THR A 195 -6.30 -14.43 16.13
N LEU A 196 -5.92 -15.71 16.08
CA LEU A 196 -5.15 -16.36 17.13
C LEU A 196 -3.69 -15.87 17.14
N TYR A 197 -3.05 -15.78 15.98
CA TYR A 197 -1.66 -15.34 15.85
C TYR A 197 -1.52 -14.17 14.89
N HIS A 198 -1.04 -13.04 15.40
CA HIS A 198 -0.68 -11.87 14.61
C HIS A 198 0.76 -11.44 14.96
N TRP A 199 1.69 -12.34 14.66
CA TRP A 199 3.15 -12.14 14.71
C TRP A 199 3.77 -11.96 16.10
N ASP A 200 2.99 -12.09 17.17
CA ASP A 200 3.39 -11.79 18.54
C ASP A 200 3.72 -13.06 19.36
N LEU A 201 4.54 -13.95 18.79
CA LEU A 201 5.03 -15.16 19.45
C LEU A 201 5.63 -14.83 20.84
N PRO A 202 5.30 -15.58 21.91
CA PRO A 202 5.94 -15.39 23.21
C PRO A 202 7.46 -15.56 23.11
N GLN A 203 8.22 -14.60 23.64
CA GLN A 203 9.70 -14.62 23.57
C GLN A 203 10.27 -15.87 24.23
N CYS A 204 9.64 -16.37 25.29
CA CYS A 204 10.09 -17.59 25.98
C CYS A 204 10.12 -18.83 25.08
N LEU A 205 9.27 -18.91 24.04
CA LEU A 205 9.28 -20.01 23.07
C LEU A 205 10.40 -19.82 22.03
N GLU A 206 10.64 -18.57 21.61
CA GLU A 206 11.80 -18.22 20.78
C GLU A 206 13.12 -18.55 21.49
N ASP A 207 13.25 -18.21 22.78
CA ASP A 207 14.44 -18.49 23.58
C ASP A 207 14.63 -20.00 23.84
N LYS A 208 13.53 -20.72 24.06
CA LYS A 208 13.57 -22.14 24.43
C LYS A 208 13.99 -23.03 23.26
N TYR A 209 13.46 -22.79 22.06
CA TYR A 209 13.67 -23.67 20.92
C TYR A 209 13.67 -22.96 19.56
N SER A 210 13.87 -21.63 19.51
CA SER A 210 13.82 -20.83 18.27
C SER A 210 12.45 -20.80 17.59
N GLY A 211 11.39 -20.82 18.40
CA GLY A 211 10.04 -20.47 17.96
C GLY A 211 9.58 -21.28 16.75
N TRP A 212 9.26 -20.59 15.64
CA TRP A 212 8.75 -21.23 14.44
C TRP A 212 9.75 -22.13 13.71
N LEU A 213 11.04 -22.10 14.05
CA LEU A 213 12.04 -23.02 13.49
C LEU A 213 12.02 -24.41 14.12
N SER A 214 11.36 -24.59 15.27
CA SER A 214 11.22 -25.89 15.91
C SER A 214 9.82 -26.48 15.69
N ARG A 215 9.77 -27.80 15.53
CA ARG A 215 8.51 -28.55 15.43
C ARG A 215 7.71 -28.52 16.74
N GLU A 216 8.35 -28.24 17.89
CA GLU A 216 7.69 -28.12 19.19
C GLU A 216 6.61 -27.03 19.22
N VAL A 217 6.76 -25.96 18.42
CA VAL A 217 5.80 -24.85 18.34
C VAL A 217 4.41 -25.30 17.88
N ILE A 218 4.32 -26.42 17.16
CA ILE A 218 3.06 -26.93 16.62
C ILE A 218 2.13 -27.34 17.77
N ASP A 219 2.66 -28.08 18.74
CA ASP A 219 1.89 -28.55 19.89
C ASP A 219 1.59 -27.38 20.85
N ASP A 220 2.54 -26.47 21.05
CA ASP A 220 2.32 -25.28 21.89
C ASP A 220 1.28 -24.32 21.27
N PHE A 221 1.25 -24.17 19.94
CA PHE A 221 0.22 -23.38 19.26
C PHE A 221 -1.15 -24.05 19.29
N GLU A 222 -1.23 -25.37 19.11
CA GLU A 222 -2.49 -26.11 19.26
C GLU A 222 -3.06 -25.96 20.67
N TYR A 223 -2.21 -26.08 21.70
CA TYR A 223 -2.61 -25.87 23.09
C TYR A 223 -3.08 -24.43 23.33
N TYR A 224 -2.36 -23.43 22.82
CA TYR A 224 -2.81 -22.04 22.87
C TYR A 224 -4.16 -21.83 22.19
N ALA A 225 -4.35 -22.41 21.00
CA ALA A 225 -5.60 -22.34 20.27
C ALA A 225 -6.75 -22.99 21.06
N SER A 226 -6.55 -24.17 21.66
CA SER A 226 -7.57 -24.83 22.47
C SER A 226 -7.97 -23.99 23.69
N VAL A 227 -7.02 -23.35 24.36
CA VAL A 227 -7.30 -22.41 25.45
C VAL A 227 -8.15 -21.23 24.96
N CYS A 228 -7.85 -20.66 23.79
CA CYS A 228 -8.68 -19.61 23.19
C CYS A 228 -10.10 -20.10 22.90
N PHE A 229 -10.25 -21.31 22.36
CA PHE A 229 -11.57 -21.89 22.07
C PHE A 229 -12.36 -22.18 23.35
N ASP A 230 -11.71 -22.71 24.39
CA ASP A 230 -12.30 -22.96 25.71
C ASP A 230 -12.80 -21.66 26.35
N CYS A 231 -11.96 -20.63 26.35
CA CYS A 231 -12.27 -19.38 27.03
C CYS A 231 -13.29 -18.52 26.29
N PHE A 232 -13.24 -18.48 24.95
CA PHE A 232 -13.90 -17.43 24.17
C PHE A 232 -14.84 -17.95 23.07
N GLY A 233 -14.87 -19.25 22.81
CA GLY A 233 -15.63 -19.83 21.69
C GLY A 233 -17.15 -19.81 21.84
N SER A 234 -17.67 -19.52 23.04
CA SER A 234 -19.09 -19.23 23.26
C SER A 234 -19.55 -18.01 22.47
N GLU A 235 -18.76 -16.93 22.45
CA GLU A 235 -19.07 -15.67 21.76
C GLU A 235 -18.47 -15.60 20.36
N VAL A 236 -17.30 -16.21 20.13
CA VAL A 236 -16.57 -16.10 18.86
C VAL A 236 -17.03 -17.15 17.85
N LYS A 237 -17.48 -16.70 16.68
CA LYS A 237 -17.93 -17.57 15.57
C LYS A 237 -17.05 -17.52 14.32
N HIS A 238 -16.08 -16.62 14.28
CA HIS A 238 -15.13 -16.51 13.17
C HIS A 238 -13.70 -16.51 13.72
N TRP A 239 -12.99 -17.61 13.48
CA TRP A 239 -11.60 -17.80 13.90
C TRP A 239 -10.66 -17.72 12.70
N ILE A 240 -9.57 -16.98 12.87
CA ILE A 240 -8.44 -16.93 11.95
C ILE A 240 -7.23 -17.47 12.71
N THR A 241 -6.60 -18.54 12.23
CA THR A 241 -5.45 -19.12 12.94
C THR A 241 -4.23 -18.20 12.88
N LEU A 242 -3.83 -17.80 11.67
CA LEU A 242 -2.60 -17.06 11.42
C LEU A 242 -2.94 -15.88 10.51
N ASN A 243 -2.41 -14.70 10.83
CA ASN A 243 -2.35 -13.57 9.92
C ASN A 243 -1.05 -13.61 9.12
N GLU A 244 -1.15 -13.50 7.80
CA GLU A 244 -0.03 -13.25 6.88
C GLU A 244 1.23 -14.05 7.21
N PRO A 245 1.15 -15.39 7.18
CA PRO A 245 2.31 -16.21 7.49
C PRO A 245 3.48 -15.97 6.50
N TRP A 246 3.20 -15.45 5.29
CA TRP A 246 4.23 -14.97 4.38
C TRP A 246 5.08 -13.86 5.01
N CYS A 247 4.47 -12.85 5.63
CA CYS A 247 5.20 -11.76 6.29
C CYS A 247 6.02 -12.28 7.47
N ALA A 248 5.42 -13.11 8.32
CA ALA A 248 6.11 -13.72 9.46
C ALA A 248 7.35 -14.53 9.03
N CYS A 249 7.26 -15.27 7.93
CA CYS A 249 8.36 -16.12 7.44
C CYS A 249 9.39 -15.34 6.60
N ALA A 250 8.94 -14.64 5.56
CA ALA A 250 9.83 -13.94 4.62
C ALA A 250 10.53 -12.74 5.27
N LEU A 251 9.81 -11.95 6.09
CA LEU A 251 10.38 -10.77 6.74
C LEU A 251 11.01 -11.09 8.09
N GLY A 252 10.50 -12.09 8.82
CA GLY A 252 11.00 -12.49 10.13
C GLY A 252 12.24 -13.39 10.09
N TYR A 253 12.31 -14.29 9.11
CA TYR A 253 13.36 -15.31 8.97
C TYR A 253 14.13 -15.25 7.64
N GLY A 254 13.70 -14.39 6.71
CA GLY A 254 14.36 -14.17 5.42
C GLY A 254 15.18 -12.88 5.41
N SER A 255 14.50 -11.72 5.37
CA SER A 255 15.18 -10.41 5.39
C SER A 255 15.62 -9.99 6.80
N GLY A 256 14.92 -10.46 7.84
CA GLY A 256 15.15 -10.04 9.23
C GLY A 256 14.70 -8.61 9.53
N GLU A 257 13.80 -8.07 8.70
CA GLU A 257 13.17 -6.75 8.86
C GLU A 257 12.07 -6.77 9.93
N HIS A 258 11.44 -7.92 10.16
CA HIS A 258 10.45 -8.13 11.23
C HIS A 258 11.00 -9.05 12.32
N ALA A 259 10.36 -9.05 13.50
CA ALA A 259 10.70 -9.97 14.58
C ALA A 259 10.57 -11.45 14.11
N PRO A 260 11.45 -12.38 14.54
CA PRO A 260 12.55 -12.19 15.50
C PRO A 260 13.83 -11.56 14.90
N GLY A 261 13.82 -11.14 13.64
CA GLY A 261 14.92 -10.40 13.02
C GLY A 261 16.04 -11.28 12.48
N ARG A 262 15.71 -12.51 12.09
CA ARG A 262 16.67 -13.53 11.65
C ARG A 262 16.93 -13.46 10.15
N SER A 263 18.19 -13.70 9.80
CA SER A 263 18.68 -13.74 8.41
C SER A 263 19.97 -14.56 8.29
N GLN A 264 20.20 -15.48 9.23
CA GLN A 264 21.41 -16.31 9.29
C GLN A 264 21.43 -17.39 8.21
N ASP A 265 20.27 -18.00 7.92
CA ASP A 265 20.10 -18.96 6.82
C ASP A 265 18.81 -18.63 6.03
N PRO A 266 18.82 -17.54 5.24
CA PRO A 266 17.64 -17.04 4.53
C PRO A 266 17.20 -17.96 3.38
N GLY A 267 17.98 -18.99 3.06
CA GLY A 267 17.65 -20.02 2.07
C GLY A 267 16.85 -21.19 2.64
N LYS A 268 16.78 -21.33 3.97
CA LYS A 268 16.13 -22.47 4.65
C LYS A 268 15.16 -22.06 5.76
N GLU A 269 15.53 -21.11 6.61
CA GLU A 269 14.72 -20.72 7.77
C GLU A 269 13.30 -20.26 7.40
N PRO A 270 13.07 -19.46 6.34
CA PRO A 270 11.71 -19.08 5.93
C PRO A 270 10.83 -20.30 5.58
N TYR A 271 11.38 -21.28 4.86
CA TYR A 271 10.66 -22.49 4.45
C TYR A 271 10.35 -23.40 5.64
N LEU A 272 11.28 -23.51 6.59
CA LEU A 272 11.08 -24.28 7.80
C LEU A 272 10.02 -23.65 8.71
N ALA A 273 10.09 -22.33 8.92
CA ALA A 273 9.09 -21.59 9.69
C ALA A 273 7.69 -21.73 9.08
N ALA A 274 7.56 -21.56 7.76
CA ALA A 274 6.30 -21.70 7.06
C ALA A 274 5.71 -23.10 7.15
N HIS A 275 6.57 -24.13 7.09
CA HIS A 275 6.16 -25.51 7.23
C HIS A 275 5.53 -25.78 8.62
N HIS A 276 6.18 -25.34 9.69
CA HIS A 276 5.63 -25.48 11.03
C HIS A 276 4.37 -24.63 11.25
N MET A 277 4.31 -23.42 10.69
CA MET A 277 3.09 -22.59 10.74
C MET A 277 1.91 -23.28 10.04
N LEU A 278 2.11 -23.89 8.87
CA LEU A 278 1.07 -24.66 8.17
C LEU A 278 0.57 -25.84 8.99
N LEU A 279 1.47 -26.62 9.58
CA LEU A 279 1.09 -27.74 10.44
C LEU A 279 0.38 -27.28 11.72
N ALA A 280 0.82 -26.18 12.32
CA ALA A 280 0.18 -25.57 13.49
C ALA A 280 -1.24 -25.07 13.16
N HIS A 281 -1.43 -24.43 12.00
CA HIS A 281 -2.76 -24.08 11.48
C HIS A 281 -3.65 -25.32 11.37
N ALA A 282 -3.16 -26.38 10.71
CA ALA A 282 -3.95 -27.57 10.44
C ALA A 282 -4.31 -28.34 11.73
N ARG A 283 -3.39 -28.39 12.71
CA ARG A 283 -3.63 -28.93 14.07
C ARG A 283 -4.70 -28.12 14.82
N ALA A 284 -4.60 -26.78 14.82
CA ALA A 284 -5.59 -25.92 15.46
C ALA A 284 -6.99 -26.07 14.83
N VAL A 285 -7.07 -26.18 13.50
CA VAL A 285 -8.33 -26.42 12.78
C VAL A 285 -8.91 -27.78 13.14
N LYS A 286 -8.10 -28.84 13.13
CA LYS A 286 -8.55 -30.17 13.53
C LYS A 286 -9.06 -30.17 14.97
N CYS A 287 -8.32 -29.55 15.89
CA CYS A 287 -8.72 -29.39 17.29
C CYS A 287 -10.08 -28.69 17.40
N TYR A 288 -10.27 -27.56 16.69
CA TYR A 288 -11.54 -26.84 16.64
C TYR A 288 -12.69 -27.72 16.13
N ARG A 289 -12.51 -28.39 14.98
CA ARG A 289 -13.54 -29.22 14.36
C ARG A 289 -13.94 -30.41 15.23
N ASP A 290 -12.96 -31.08 15.82
CA ASP A 290 -13.20 -32.30 16.60
C ASP A 290 -13.86 -32.01 17.95
N GLN A 291 -13.46 -30.92 18.62
CA GLN A 291 -13.81 -30.70 20.03
C GLN A 291 -14.81 -29.55 20.25
N TYR A 292 -14.84 -28.57 19.35
CA TYR A 292 -15.50 -27.28 19.60
C TYR A 292 -16.58 -26.91 18.59
N GLN A 293 -16.39 -27.22 17.31
CA GLN A 293 -17.26 -26.72 16.24
C GLN A 293 -18.71 -27.20 16.39
N ASN A 294 -18.93 -28.44 16.85
CA ASN A 294 -20.28 -28.97 17.05
C ASN A 294 -21.06 -28.26 18.17
N THR A 295 -20.38 -27.76 19.20
CA THR A 295 -21.02 -27.09 20.35
C THR A 295 -21.05 -25.57 20.18
N GLN A 296 -20.02 -25.01 19.56
CA GLN A 296 -19.84 -23.56 19.42
C GLN A 296 -20.39 -23.02 18.09
N GLY A 297 -20.49 -23.85 17.04
CA GLY A 297 -21.09 -23.49 15.76
C GLY A 297 -20.36 -22.37 15.00
N GLY A 298 -19.04 -22.23 15.19
CA GLY A 298 -18.23 -21.25 14.46
C GLY A 298 -17.52 -21.85 13.24
N ASN A 299 -16.83 -20.98 12.51
CA ASN A 299 -16.00 -21.28 11.36
C ASN A 299 -14.55 -20.90 11.65
N ILE A 300 -13.62 -21.65 11.07
CA ILE A 300 -12.18 -21.42 11.24
C ILE A 300 -11.47 -21.39 9.88
N GLY A 301 -10.52 -20.48 9.73
CA GLY A 301 -9.71 -20.36 8.53
C GLY A 301 -8.38 -19.66 8.78
N ILE A 302 -7.74 -19.24 7.70
CA ILE A 302 -6.46 -18.51 7.71
C ILE A 302 -6.59 -17.23 6.88
N THR A 303 -5.81 -16.21 7.24
CA THR A 303 -5.68 -14.97 6.46
C THR A 303 -4.33 -14.95 5.76
N LEU A 304 -4.36 -14.85 4.43
CA LEU A 304 -3.17 -14.78 3.58
C LEU A 304 -3.09 -13.40 2.91
N ASN A 305 -1.87 -12.89 2.70
CA ASN A 305 -1.65 -11.65 1.96
C ASN A 305 -1.17 -11.88 0.54
N MET A 306 -1.66 -11.07 -0.38
CA MET A 306 -1.20 -11.07 -1.76
C MET A 306 -1.44 -9.72 -2.42
N ASP A 307 -0.40 -9.18 -3.04
CA ASP A 307 -0.53 -8.13 -4.05
C ASP A 307 -0.77 -8.78 -5.42
N TRP A 308 -1.62 -8.19 -6.26
CA TRP A 308 -1.80 -8.76 -7.59
C TRP A 308 -0.49 -8.65 -8.38
N LYS A 309 -0.13 -9.71 -9.11
CA LYS A 309 1.07 -9.75 -9.94
C LYS A 309 0.61 -9.83 -11.38
N GLU A 310 0.68 -8.71 -12.08
CA GLU A 310 0.30 -8.61 -13.49
C GLU A 310 1.53 -8.95 -14.36
N PRO A 311 1.44 -9.85 -15.34
CA PRO A 311 2.59 -10.12 -16.20
C PRO A 311 2.92 -8.85 -17.00
N LEU A 312 4.21 -8.54 -17.16
CA LEU A 312 4.65 -7.33 -17.85
C LEU A 312 4.16 -7.29 -19.30
N GLY A 313 4.06 -8.45 -19.96
CA GLY A 313 3.44 -8.62 -21.26
C GLY A 313 2.90 -10.03 -21.48
N ASP A 314 2.37 -10.27 -22.68
CA ASP A 314 1.68 -11.53 -23.04
C ASP A 314 2.64 -12.68 -23.44
N ASN A 315 3.94 -12.53 -23.23
CA ASN A 315 4.92 -13.56 -23.59
C ASN A 315 5.02 -14.64 -22.51
N ALA A 316 5.42 -15.85 -22.91
CA ALA A 316 5.49 -17.01 -22.01
C ALA A 316 6.43 -16.81 -20.81
N ALA A 317 7.47 -15.98 -20.94
CA ALA A 317 8.43 -15.75 -19.86
C ALA A 317 7.82 -14.89 -18.75
N ASP A 318 7.11 -13.82 -19.09
CA ASP A 318 6.39 -12.97 -18.12
C ASP A 318 5.22 -13.73 -17.48
N GLN A 319 4.52 -14.58 -18.23
CA GLN A 319 3.46 -15.44 -17.67
C GLN A 319 4.04 -16.48 -16.69
N ALA A 320 5.20 -17.06 -16.99
CA ALA A 320 5.90 -17.97 -16.08
C ALA A 320 6.41 -17.23 -14.82
N ALA A 321 6.88 -15.99 -14.96
CA ALA A 321 7.25 -15.13 -13.84
C ALA A 321 6.04 -14.79 -12.97
N GLN A 322 4.90 -14.46 -13.57
CA GLN A 322 3.64 -14.30 -12.86
C GLN A 322 3.29 -15.54 -12.05
N ARG A 323 3.34 -16.74 -12.65
CA ARG A 323 3.02 -17.96 -11.92
C ARG A 323 3.95 -18.15 -10.71
N ARG A 324 5.26 -17.94 -10.86
CA ARG A 324 6.20 -17.98 -9.72
C ARG A 324 5.89 -16.93 -8.66
N ALA A 325 5.50 -15.73 -9.08
CA ALA A 325 5.15 -14.65 -8.16
C ALA A 325 3.94 -15.02 -7.28
N LEU A 326 2.87 -15.53 -7.92
CA LEU A 326 1.67 -16.02 -7.27
C LEU A 326 1.96 -17.23 -6.35
N ASP A 327 2.78 -18.16 -6.81
CA ASP A 327 3.16 -19.35 -6.04
C ASP A 327 3.95 -18.98 -4.78
N TRP A 328 4.93 -18.08 -4.87
CA TRP A 328 5.76 -17.71 -3.71
C TRP A 328 5.04 -16.86 -2.66
N GLN A 329 4.08 -16.03 -3.07
CA GLN A 329 3.40 -15.13 -2.15
C GLN A 329 2.11 -15.72 -1.58
N LEU A 330 1.24 -16.31 -2.41
CA LEU A 330 -0.02 -16.89 -1.96
C LEU A 330 -0.03 -18.42 -2.00
N GLY A 331 0.43 -19.03 -3.10
CA GLY A 331 0.42 -20.48 -3.30
C GLY A 331 1.21 -21.25 -2.23
N TRP A 332 2.27 -20.65 -1.69
CA TRP A 332 3.13 -21.22 -0.65
C TRP A 332 2.33 -21.71 0.57
N PHE A 333 1.25 -21.00 0.92
CA PHE A 333 0.35 -21.36 2.00
C PHE A 333 -1.01 -21.89 1.50
N ALA A 334 -1.55 -21.32 0.42
CA ALA A 334 -2.85 -21.71 -0.10
C ALA A 334 -2.85 -23.10 -0.75
N ASP A 335 -1.83 -23.48 -1.53
CA ASP A 335 -1.80 -24.79 -2.19
C ASP A 335 -1.73 -25.95 -1.17
N PRO A 336 -0.94 -25.90 -0.08
CA PRO A 336 -1.01 -26.90 0.98
C PRO A 336 -2.42 -27.07 1.56
N ILE A 337 -3.12 -25.97 1.81
CA ILE A 337 -4.46 -25.99 2.43
C ILE A 337 -5.55 -26.47 1.46
N TYR A 338 -5.51 -26.06 0.19
CA TYR A 338 -6.59 -26.37 -0.76
C TYR A 338 -6.29 -27.56 -1.67
N LYS A 339 -5.01 -27.86 -1.92
CA LYS A 339 -4.55 -28.89 -2.84
C LYS A 339 -3.74 -30.00 -2.16
N GLY A 340 -3.25 -29.77 -0.94
CA GLY A 340 -2.53 -30.77 -0.13
C GLY A 340 -1.03 -30.83 -0.39
N ALA A 341 -0.45 -29.88 -1.14
CA ALA A 341 0.98 -29.86 -1.38
C ALA A 341 1.47 -28.45 -1.71
N TYR A 342 2.76 -28.17 -1.51
CA TYR A 342 3.36 -26.93 -2.01
C TYR A 342 3.28 -26.83 -3.54
N PRO A 343 3.30 -25.62 -4.12
CA PRO A 343 3.32 -25.43 -5.56
C PRO A 343 4.49 -26.18 -6.23
N ALA A 344 4.25 -26.74 -7.42
CA ALA A 344 5.28 -27.51 -8.15
C ALA A 344 6.53 -26.66 -8.46
N THR A 345 6.32 -25.39 -8.84
CA THR A 345 7.40 -24.42 -9.09
C THR A 345 8.31 -24.22 -7.88
N MET A 346 7.74 -24.24 -6.66
CA MET A 346 8.51 -24.14 -5.42
C MET A 346 9.31 -25.41 -5.14
N ARG A 347 8.68 -26.59 -5.26
CA ARG A 347 9.37 -27.88 -5.03
C ARG A 347 10.56 -28.06 -5.97
N GLU A 348 10.38 -27.75 -7.26
CA GLU A 348 11.42 -27.87 -8.27
C GLU A 348 12.61 -26.93 -8.03
N ARG A 349 12.36 -25.70 -7.57
CA ARG A 349 13.41 -24.69 -7.35
C ARG A 349 14.08 -24.79 -5.99
N CYS A 350 13.34 -25.13 -4.94
CA CYS A 350 13.87 -25.20 -3.60
C CYS A 350 14.55 -26.52 -3.29
N GLY A 351 14.09 -27.63 -3.89
CA GLY A 351 14.55 -28.98 -3.56
C GLY A 351 14.47 -29.23 -2.06
N ASP A 352 15.53 -29.83 -1.51
CA ASP A 352 15.64 -30.23 -0.09
C ASP A 352 15.51 -29.08 0.93
N ARG A 353 15.55 -27.80 0.48
CA ARG A 353 15.34 -26.64 1.36
C ARG A 353 13.87 -26.43 1.70
N LEU A 354 12.95 -26.89 0.85
CA LEU A 354 11.52 -26.88 1.11
C LEU A 354 11.13 -28.22 1.74
N PRO A 355 10.67 -28.25 2.99
CA PRO A 355 10.30 -29.51 3.63
C PRO A 355 9.16 -30.22 2.90
N GLU A 356 9.10 -31.54 3.03
CA GLU A 356 8.02 -32.37 2.48
C GLU A 356 7.00 -32.69 3.57
N PHE A 357 5.73 -32.76 3.18
CA PHE A 357 4.66 -33.25 4.06
C PHE A 357 4.57 -34.77 3.96
N SER A 358 4.43 -35.44 5.09
CA SER A 358 3.98 -36.84 5.13
C SER A 358 2.52 -36.97 4.72
N ASP A 359 2.09 -38.17 4.34
CA ASP A 359 0.69 -38.42 3.94
C ASP A 359 -0.33 -37.97 5.02
N ASN A 360 0.00 -38.20 6.30
CA ASN A 360 -0.84 -37.75 7.42
C ASN A 360 -0.91 -36.21 7.52
N GLU A 361 0.18 -35.51 7.22
CA GLU A 361 0.21 -34.04 7.24
C GLU A 361 -0.55 -33.47 6.04
N VAL A 362 -0.49 -34.13 4.88
CA VAL A 362 -1.31 -33.79 3.70
C VAL A 362 -2.80 -33.93 4.02
N GLU A 363 -3.21 -35.04 4.64
CA GLU A 363 -4.59 -35.25 5.07
C GLU A 363 -5.06 -34.20 6.09
N LEU A 364 -4.16 -33.77 6.99
CA LEU A 364 -4.45 -32.74 7.98
C LEU A 364 -4.67 -31.35 7.35
N LEU A 365 -3.84 -31.00 6.37
CA LEU A 365 -3.86 -29.69 5.70
C LEU A 365 -4.99 -29.54 4.69
N LYS A 366 -5.27 -30.58 3.91
CA LYS A 366 -6.19 -30.46 2.79
C LYS A 366 -7.63 -30.20 3.28
N GLY A 367 -8.17 -29.04 2.95
CA GLY A 367 -9.50 -28.60 3.39
C GLY A 367 -9.52 -28.02 4.81
N SER A 368 -8.37 -27.62 5.37
CA SER A 368 -8.26 -27.04 6.72
C SER A 368 -8.69 -25.56 6.82
N SER A 369 -9.55 -25.06 5.92
CA SER A 369 -10.08 -23.69 6.00
C SER A 369 -11.53 -23.65 5.53
N ASP A 370 -12.42 -23.10 6.35
CA ASP A 370 -13.85 -22.99 6.04
C ASP A 370 -14.15 -21.81 5.09
N PHE A 371 -13.29 -20.80 5.08
CA PHE A 371 -13.35 -19.61 4.22
C PHE A 371 -11.93 -19.19 3.78
N PHE A 372 -11.83 -18.27 2.83
CA PHE A 372 -10.55 -17.70 2.40
C PHE A 372 -10.39 -16.29 2.97
N GLY A 373 -9.49 -16.08 3.94
CA GLY A 373 -9.12 -14.75 4.44
C GLY A 373 -8.08 -14.10 3.52
N LEU A 374 -8.34 -12.89 3.05
CA LEU A 374 -7.45 -12.14 2.15
C LEU A 374 -7.07 -10.78 2.71
N ASN A 375 -5.78 -10.51 2.79
CA ASN A 375 -5.22 -9.18 2.95
C ASN A 375 -4.64 -8.71 1.60
N HIS A 376 -5.03 -7.52 1.16
CA HIS A 376 -4.61 -6.99 -0.13
C HIS A 376 -4.39 -5.48 -0.09
N TYR A 377 -3.30 -5.01 -0.69
CA TYR A 377 -2.91 -3.60 -0.62
C TYR A 377 -2.49 -3.01 -1.96
N SER A 378 -1.73 -3.73 -2.79
CA SER A 378 -1.10 -3.18 -3.99
C SER A 378 -1.05 -4.16 -5.17
N THR A 379 -0.34 -3.78 -6.22
CA THR A 379 -0.14 -4.55 -7.45
C THR A 379 1.16 -4.14 -8.10
N ASP A 380 1.86 -5.12 -8.68
CA ASP A 380 3.06 -4.89 -9.49
C ASP A 380 2.91 -5.54 -10.85
N PHE A 381 3.63 -5.02 -11.84
CA PHE A 381 3.99 -5.82 -13.01
C PHE A 381 5.14 -6.78 -12.65
N VAL A 382 5.19 -7.94 -13.29
CA VAL A 382 6.24 -8.93 -13.07
C VAL A 382 6.82 -9.45 -14.38
N SER A 383 8.14 -9.62 -14.39
CA SER A 383 8.91 -10.27 -15.45
C SER A 383 9.93 -11.24 -14.84
N PRO A 384 10.59 -12.11 -15.64
CA PRO A 384 11.69 -12.93 -15.14
C PRO A 384 12.80 -12.08 -14.50
N GLY A 385 13.51 -12.66 -13.52
CA GLY A 385 14.74 -12.07 -13.00
C GLY A 385 15.85 -12.00 -14.06
N GLU A 386 16.81 -11.09 -13.86
CA GLU A 386 17.90 -10.84 -14.84
C GLU A 386 19.17 -11.67 -14.58
N ASP A 387 19.42 -12.06 -13.33
CA ASP A 387 20.74 -12.53 -12.89
C ASP A 387 20.85 -14.06 -12.72
N GLY A 388 19.80 -14.81 -13.06
CA GLY A 388 19.72 -16.25 -12.76
C GLY A 388 19.67 -16.53 -11.26
N PRO A 389 19.69 -17.81 -10.83
CA PRO A 389 19.67 -18.15 -9.41
C PRO A 389 20.95 -17.63 -8.73
N PRO A 390 20.85 -16.98 -7.56
CA PRO A 390 22.01 -16.43 -6.87
C PRO A 390 22.97 -17.54 -6.44
N ALA A 391 24.25 -17.20 -6.29
CA ALA A 391 25.26 -18.15 -5.79
C ALA A 391 24.94 -18.68 -4.38
N THR A 392 24.22 -17.90 -3.58
CA THR A 392 23.75 -18.28 -2.23
C THR A 392 22.22 -18.35 -2.22
N PRO A 393 21.62 -19.51 -1.89
CA PRO A 393 20.17 -19.64 -1.77
C PRO A 393 19.58 -18.64 -0.79
N ASN A 394 18.51 -17.97 -1.19
CA ASN A 394 17.71 -17.12 -0.32
C ASN A 394 16.27 -17.03 -0.85
N PHE A 395 15.31 -16.88 0.06
CA PHE A 395 13.88 -16.90 -0.25
C PHE A 395 13.47 -15.97 -1.40
N PHE A 396 13.93 -14.71 -1.39
CA PHE A 396 13.50 -13.70 -2.37
C PHE A 396 14.03 -13.98 -3.77
N ALA A 397 15.26 -14.47 -3.87
CA ALA A 397 15.87 -14.77 -5.15
C ALA A 397 15.41 -16.10 -5.75
N ASP A 398 14.96 -17.06 -4.92
CA ASP A 398 14.39 -18.32 -5.41
C ASP A 398 13.17 -18.11 -6.31
N GLN A 399 12.40 -17.04 -6.05
CA GLN A 399 11.23 -16.64 -6.84
C GLN A 399 11.60 -16.31 -8.30
N ASP A 400 12.80 -15.75 -8.53
CA ASP A 400 13.30 -15.37 -9.86
C ASP A 400 12.30 -14.48 -10.61
N VAL A 401 11.86 -13.42 -9.93
CA VAL A 401 10.88 -12.45 -10.42
C VAL A 401 11.40 -11.05 -10.18
N LYS A 402 11.26 -10.20 -11.20
CA LYS A 402 11.45 -8.76 -11.10
C LYS A 402 10.09 -8.09 -10.95
N ASN A 403 9.86 -7.42 -9.83
CA ASN A 403 8.69 -6.56 -9.63
C ASN A 403 8.94 -5.19 -10.29
N ILE A 404 7.95 -4.69 -11.01
CA ILE A 404 8.01 -3.48 -11.83
C ILE A 404 6.79 -2.63 -11.52
N SER A 405 7.04 -1.45 -10.97
CA SER A 405 6.03 -0.40 -10.78
C SER A 405 5.83 0.40 -12.06
N ASP A 406 4.59 0.73 -12.40
CA ASP A 406 4.31 1.69 -13.46
C ASP A 406 4.49 3.13 -12.94
N PRO A 407 5.34 3.96 -13.57
CA PRO A 407 5.54 5.35 -13.15
C PRO A 407 4.27 6.22 -13.19
N ARG A 408 3.19 5.74 -13.82
CA ARG A 408 1.88 6.42 -13.86
C ARG A 408 1.06 6.19 -12.58
N TRP A 409 1.37 5.16 -11.80
CA TRP A 409 0.62 4.84 -10.59
C TRP A 409 0.98 5.80 -9.46
N GLN A 410 -0.04 6.21 -8.72
CA GLN A 410 0.14 6.96 -7.48
C GLN A 410 0.63 6.03 -6.39
N ARG A 411 1.28 6.58 -5.37
CA ARG A 411 1.82 5.83 -4.24
C ARG A 411 1.27 6.30 -2.91
N THR A 412 1.08 5.35 -2.01
CA THR A 412 0.79 5.59 -0.59
C THR A 412 2.04 6.10 0.13
N ASP A 413 1.90 6.49 1.40
CA ASP A 413 3.07 6.87 2.22
C ASP A 413 4.00 5.68 2.52
N MET A 414 3.54 4.43 2.36
CA MET A 414 4.42 3.25 2.36
C MET A 414 5.30 3.15 1.11
N GLY A 415 5.02 3.96 0.08
CA GLY A 415 5.62 3.81 -1.25
C GLY A 415 4.96 2.73 -2.11
N TRP A 416 3.89 2.09 -1.63
CA TRP A 416 3.12 1.09 -2.38
C TRP A 416 2.24 1.75 -3.43
N ASP A 417 2.13 1.12 -4.60
CA ASP A 417 1.32 1.64 -5.70
C ASP A 417 -0.18 1.47 -5.41
N ILE A 418 -0.98 2.45 -5.82
CA ILE A 418 -2.44 2.46 -5.70
C ILE A 418 -3.01 1.93 -7.02
N VAL A 419 -3.45 0.66 -7.01
CA VAL A 419 -3.80 -0.07 -8.23
C VAL A 419 -5.08 -0.88 -8.04
N PRO A 420 -6.25 -0.22 -8.01
CA PRO A 420 -7.50 -0.88 -7.62
C PRO A 420 -7.90 -2.08 -8.49
N TRP A 421 -7.67 -2.04 -9.81
CA TRP A 421 -8.07 -3.14 -10.71
C TRP A 421 -7.35 -4.45 -10.41
N GLY A 422 -6.17 -4.41 -9.78
CA GLY A 422 -5.47 -5.63 -9.37
C GLY A 422 -6.27 -6.39 -8.30
N PHE A 423 -7.04 -5.68 -7.49
CA PHE A 423 -7.90 -6.28 -6.48
C PHE A 423 -9.01 -7.14 -7.11
N GLU A 424 -9.67 -6.64 -8.16
CA GLU A 424 -10.69 -7.42 -8.89
C GLU A 424 -10.08 -8.67 -9.51
N LYS A 425 -8.95 -8.52 -10.21
CA LYS A 425 -8.24 -9.65 -10.83
C LYS A 425 -7.86 -10.71 -9.80
N LEU A 426 -7.30 -10.31 -8.66
CA LEU A 426 -6.91 -11.23 -7.60
C LEU A 426 -8.11 -11.97 -7.01
N LEU A 427 -9.20 -11.27 -6.69
CA LEU A 427 -10.41 -11.88 -6.14
C LEU A 427 -11.03 -12.90 -7.12
N CYS A 428 -11.13 -12.54 -8.40
CA CYS A 428 -11.59 -13.44 -9.45
C CYS A 428 -10.63 -14.64 -9.64
N TRP A 429 -9.32 -14.41 -9.55
CA TRP A 429 -8.32 -15.46 -9.65
C TRP A 429 -8.40 -16.44 -8.47
N ILE A 430 -8.52 -15.96 -7.23
CA ILE A 430 -8.70 -16.81 -6.03
C ILE A 430 -9.98 -17.65 -6.16
N GLN A 431 -11.08 -17.03 -6.59
CA GLN A 431 -12.34 -17.76 -6.81
C GLN A 431 -12.17 -18.90 -7.82
N LYS A 432 -11.44 -18.66 -8.90
CA LYS A 432 -11.19 -19.66 -9.95
C LYS A 432 -10.22 -20.75 -9.50
N GLU A 433 -9.13 -20.39 -8.82
CA GLU A 433 -8.04 -21.29 -8.46
C GLU A 433 -8.39 -22.20 -7.29
N TYR A 434 -9.11 -21.68 -6.29
CA TYR A 434 -9.36 -22.39 -5.03
C TYR A 434 -10.84 -22.67 -4.74
N ALA A 435 -11.76 -21.95 -5.39
CA ALA A 435 -13.21 -22.08 -5.20
C ALA A 435 -13.63 -22.27 -3.72
N PRO A 436 -13.27 -21.33 -2.82
CA PRO A 436 -13.45 -21.52 -1.39
C PRO A 436 -14.93 -21.65 -1.03
N ALA A 437 -15.31 -22.74 -0.37
CA ALA A 437 -16.71 -23.08 -0.10
C ALA A 437 -17.43 -22.02 0.76
N GLY A 438 -16.78 -21.48 1.79
CA GLY A 438 -17.29 -20.37 2.60
C GLY A 438 -17.13 -19.00 1.96
N GLY A 439 -16.58 -18.90 0.75
CA GLY A 439 -16.28 -17.65 0.08
C GLY A 439 -15.03 -16.95 0.59
N ILE A 440 -14.82 -15.72 0.13
CA ILE A 440 -13.68 -14.87 0.44
C ILE A 440 -14.12 -13.80 1.45
N LEU A 441 -13.36 -13.66 2.54
CA LEU A 441 -13.46 -12.54 3.47
C LEU A 441 -12.22 -11.66 3.27
N VAL A 442 -12.42 -10.42 2.85
CA VAL A 442 -11.33 -9.44 2.79
C VAL A 442 -11.07 -8.99 4.22
N THR A 443 -10.01 -9.50 4.82
CA THR A 443 -9.68 -9.31 6.23
C THR A 443 -8.83 -8.08 6.49
N GLU A 444 -8.15 -7.57 5.46
CA GLU A 444 -7.46 -6.28 5.46
C GLU A 444 -7.41 -5.67 4.06
N ASN A 445 -7.70 -4.38 3.98
CA ASN A 445 -7.38 -3.50 2.85
C ASN A 445 -7.38 -2.05 3.33
N GLY A 446 -6.43 -1.24 2.88
CA GLY A 446 -6.31 0.16 3.27
C GLY A 446 -5.00 0.78 2.82
N CYS A 447 -4.68 1.99 3.30
CA CYS A 447 -3.45 2.67 2.90
C CYS A 447 -2.91 3.60 4.00
N ALA A 448 -1.58 3.67 4.11
CA ALA A 448 -0.92 4.73 4.86
C ALA A 448 -0.96 6.05 4.09
N ILE A 449 -1.48 7.10 4.72
CA ILE A 449 -1.44 8.47 4.18
C ILE A 449 -0.68 9.34 5.18
N ARG A 450 0.25 10.14 4.67
CA ARG A 450 0.97 11.12 5.50
C ARG A 450 0.05 12.27 5.88
N GLU A 451 -0.10 12.48 7.17
CA GLU A 451 -0.95 13.52 7.76
C GLU A 451 -0.13 14.22 8.84
N ASN A 452 0.28 15.48 8.63
CA ASN A 452 1.14 16.19 9.58
C ASN A 452 0.32 16.97 10.63
N THR A 453 -0.96 17.23 10.36
CA THR A 453 -1.85 17.96 11.26
C THR A 453 -3.18 17.22 11.46
N GLU A 454 -3.89 17.52 12.56
CA GLU A 454 -5.24 17.00 12.79
C GLU A 454 -6.21 17.40 11.67
N ALA A 455 -6.12 18.64 11.18
CA ALA A 455 -6.99 19.12 10.11
C ALA A 455 -6.79 18.35 8.79
N GLU A 456 -5.53 17.99 8.47
CA GLU A 456 -5.22 17.12 7.32
C GLU A 456 -5.78 15.71 7.53
N ALA A 457 -5.57 15.13 8.73
CA ALA A 457 -6.06 13.79 9.04
C ALA A 457 -7.59 13.68 9.01
N LEU A 458 -8.31 14.73 9.45
CA LEU A 458 -9.76 14.79 9.37
C LEU A 458 -10.29 14.80 7.92
N GLN A 459 -9.47 15.26 6.97
CA GLN A 459 -9.82 15.36 5.54
C GLN A 459 -8.94 14.45 4.69
N ASP A 460 -8.80 13.19 5.09
CA ASP A 460 -8.01 12.14 4.44
C ASP A 460 -8.58 11.66 3.08
N SER A 461 -8.87 12.61 2.20
CA SER A 461 -9.44 12.42 0.86
C SER A 461 -8.70 11.37 0.03
N THR A 462 -7.37 11.28 0.12
CA THR A 462 -6.61 10.23 -0.58
C THR A 462 -6.98 8.82 -0.11
N ARG A 463 -7.23 8.61 1.19
CA ARG A 463 -7.71 7.33 1.73
C ARG A 463 -9.14 7.06 1.30
N VAL A 464 -10.01 8.08 1.29
CA VAL A 464 -11.39 7.97 0.75
C VAL A 464 -11.36 7.50 -0.71
N GLU A 465 -10.52 8.11 -1.54
CA GLU A 465 -10.39 7.77 -2.96
C GLU A 465 -9.81 6.37 -3.18
N TYR A 466 -8.81 5.98 -2.38
CA TYR A 466 -8.28 4.63 -2.35
C TYR A 466 -9.41 3.62 -2.07
N LEU A 467 -10.15 3.81 -0.97
CA LEU A 467 -11.24 2.92 -0.57
C LEU A 467 -12.34 2.85 -1.63
N GLN A 468 -12.74 4.00 -2.20
CA GLN A 468 -13.74 4.04 -3.27
C GLN A 468 -13.29 3.23 -4.50
N GLY A 469 -12.03 3.37 -4.92
CA GLY A 469 -11.47 2.63 -6.05
C GLY A 469 -11.46 1.12 -5.80
N TYR A 470 -10.91 0.69 -4.67
CA TYR A 470 -10.80 -0.73 -4.33
C TYR A 470 -12.17 -1.37 -4.10
N LEU A 471 -13.10 -0.70 -3.40
CA LEU A 471 -14.45 -1.22 -3.19
C LEU A 471 -15.27 -1.28 -4.50
N ALA A 472 -15.03 -0.38 -5.45
CA ALA A 472 -15.63 -0.48 -6.78
C ALA A 472 -15.15 -1.74 -7.53
N GLN A 473 -13.87 -2.08 -7.41
CA GLN A 473 -13.27 -3.27 -8.02
C GLN A 473 -13.67 -4.55 -7.27
N LEU A 474 -13.85 -4.50 -5.95
CA LEU A 474 -14.46 -5.58 -5.16
C LEU A 474 -15.89 -5.86 -5.66
N HIS A 475 -16.72 -4.83 -5.82
CA HIS A 475 -18.07 -4.99 -6.37
C HIS A 475 -18.05 -5.58 -7.79
N LYS A 476 -17.08 -5.18 -8.63
CA LYS A 476 -16.88 -5.75 -9.97
C LYS A 476 -16.51 -7.24 -9.92
N ALA A 477 -15.65 -7.66 -8.98
CA ALA A 477 -15.34 -9.07 -8.75
C ALA A 477 -16.57 -9.88 -8.34
N MET A 478 -17.43 -9.34 -7.46
CA MET A 478 -18.70 -9.97 -7.09
C MET A 478 -19.61 -10.15 -8.31
N ALA A 479 -19.72 -9.12 -9.16
CA ALA A 479 -20.48 -9.20 -10.41
C ALA A 479 -19.90 -10.25 -11.39
N ASN A 480 -18.59 -10.51 -11.32
CA ASN A 480 -17.89 -11.54 -12.09
C ASN A 480 -17.90 -12.92 -11.44
N GLY A 481 -18.67 -13.10 -10.35
CA GLY A 481 -18.91 -14.41 -9.72
C GLY A 481 -17.98 -14.76 -8.56
N ALA A 482 -17.12 -13.85 -8.11
CA ALA A 482 -16.36 -14.05 -6.87
C ALA A 482 -17.30 -14.03 -5.65
N ALA A 483 -17.27 -15.09 -4.84
CA ALA A 483 -18.11 -15.24 -3.66
C ALA A 483 -17.54 -14.48 -2.45
N ILE A 484 -17.64 -13.14 -2.48
CA ILE A 484 -17.09 -12.28 -1.43
C ILE A 484 -18.15 -12.05 -0.33
N LYS A 485 -17.77 -12.30 0.93
CA LYS A 485 -18.68 -12.30 2.09
C LYS A 485 -18.57 -11.06 2.96
N GLY A 486 -17.44 -10.36 2.93
CA GLY A 486 -17.22 -9.20 3.76
C GLY A 486 -15.95 -8.45 3.43
N TYR A 487 -15.83 -7.27 4.03
CA TYR A 487 -14.71 -6.35 3.91
C TYR A 487 -14.41 -5.71 5.25
N LEU A 488 -13.17 -5.89 5.72
CA LEU A 488 -12.66 -5.33 6.95
C LEU A 488 -11.54 -4.34 6.62
N VAL A 489 -11.78 -3.05 6.88
CA VAL A 489 -10.79 -2.01 6.58
C VAL A 489 -9.57 -2.15 7.52
N TRP A 490 -8.38 -2.06 6.94
CA TRP A 490 -7.13 -1.90 7.69
C TRP A 490 -6.73 -0.43 7.73
N SER A 491 -6.76 0.25 8.87
CA SER A 491 -7.12 -0.25 10.22
C SER A 491 -8.21 0.60 10.85
N LEU A 492 -8.80 0.10 11.96
CA LEU A 492 -9.71 0.92 12.76
C LEU A 492 -8.99 2.18 13.28
N LEU A 493 -7.86 1.98 13.98
CA LEU A 493 -7.08 3.03 14.63
C LEU A 493 -5.73 3.19 13.93
N ASP A 494 -5.22 4.43 13.89
CA ASP A 494 -3.77 4.64 13.74
C ASP A 494 -3.06 3.87 14.86
N ASN A 495 -2.01 3.14 14.51
CA ASN A 495 -1.40 2.16 15.41
C ASN A 495 0.13 2.08 15.20
N PHE A 496 0.79 1.16 15.90
CA PHE A 496 2.20 0.87 15.69
C PHE A 496 2.41 0.03 14.42
N GLU A 497 2.93 0.65 13.35
CA GLU A 497 3.14 0.00 12.04
C GLU A 497 4.52 -0.67 11.99
N TRP A 498 4.72 -1.65 12.88
CA TRP A 498 5.86 -2.57 12.86
C TRP A 498 7.22 -1.84 12.81
N SER A 499 8.09 -2.16 11.85
CA SER A 499 9.41 -1.53 11.72
C SER A 499 9.36 -0.03 11.43
N PHE A 500 8.22 0.50 10.98
CA PHE A 500 8.01 1.93 10.75
C PHE A 500 7.53 2.69 11.99
N GLY A 501 7.31 2.01 13.11
CA GLY A 501 6.84 2.65 14.34
C GLY A 501 5.52 3.38 14.13
N TYR A 502 5.39 4.59 14.69
CA TYR A 502 4.16 5.40 14.57
C TYR A 502 4.15 6.36 13.38
N ALA A 503 5.16 6.27 12.49
CA ALA A 503 5.31 7.19 11.36
C ALA A 503 4.27 6.96 10.25
N LYS A 504 3.74 5.75 10.14
CA LYS A 504 2.77 5.35 9.10
C LYS A 504 1.37 5.25 9.71
N ARG A 505 0.40 5.81 9.00
CA ARG A 505 -0.97 6.05 9.51
C ARG A 505 -1.99 5.32 8.65
N PHE A 506 -2.40 4.12 9.05
CA PHE A 506 -3.42 3.34 8.33
C PHE A 506 -4.85 3.58 8.83
N GLY A 507 -5.01 4.14 10.03
CA GLY A 507 -6.31 4.22 10.69
C GLY A 507 -7.33 5.07 9.95
N ILE A 508 -8.56 4.57 9.86
CA ILE A 508 -9.74 5.41 9.56
C ILE A 508 -10.11 6.31 10.75
N VAL A 509 -9.59 6.01 11.94
CA VAL A 509 -9.67 6.85 13.15
C VAL A 509 -8.27 7.30 13.52
N ARG A 510 -8.07 8.61 13.63
CA ARG A 510 -6.82 9.20 14.13
C ARG A 510 -6.65 8.89 15.60
N VAL A 511 -5.43 8.51 15.99
CA VAL A 511 -5.01 8.46 17.40
C VAL A 511 -3.96 9.53 17.65
N ASP A 512 -4.27 10.45 18.56
CA ASP A 512 -3.24 11.28 19.17
C ASP A 512 -2.49 10.45 20.21
N PHE A 513 -1.25 10.04 19.93
CA PHE A 513 -0.52 9.13 20.82
C PHE A 513 -0.10 9.76 22.16
N VAL A 514 -0.19 11.09 22.30
CA VAL A 514 0.10 11.79 23.56
C VAL A 514 -1.14 11.84 24.45
N THR A 515 -2.27 12.26 23.89
CA THR A 515 -3.53 12.42 24.65
C THR A 515 -4.40 11.17 24.63
N GLN A 516 -4.10 10.23 23.74
CA GLN A 516 -4.85 9.02 23.44
C GLN A 516 -6.27 9.29 22.89
N GLN A 517 -6.53 10.51 22.42
CA GLN A 517 -7.80 10.89 21.81
C GLN A 517 -8.00 10.18 20.46
N ARG A 518 -9.22 9.65 20.26
CA ARG A 518 -9.68 9.07 18.99
C ARG A 518 -10.52 10.08 18.23
N THR A 519 -10.17 10.32 16.97
CA THR A 519 -10.92 11.24 16.11
C THR A 519 -11.22 10.57 14.76
N PRO A 520 -12.49 10.25 14.43
CA PRO A 520 -12.86 9.70 13.13
C PRO A 520 -12.46 10.61 11.97
N LYS A 521 -11.87 10.03 10.92
CA LYS A 521 -11.48 10.73 9.70
C LYS A 521 -12.61 10.69 8.65
N ALA A 522 -12.45 11.38 7.52
CA ALA A 522 -13.43 11.33 6.43
C ALA A 522 -13.62 9.89 5.89
N SER A 523 -12.55 9.09 5.85
CA SER A 523 -12.63 7.66 5.52
C SER A 523 -13.48 6.83 6.50
N ALA A 524 -13.46 7.13 7.81
CA ALA A 524 -14.36 6.46 8.76
C ALA A 524 -15.82 6.74 8.46
N HIS A 525 -16.15 7.96 8.00
CA HIS A 525 -17.51 8.30 7.59
C HIS A 525 -17.95 7.57 6.31
N LEU A 526 -17.04 7.37 5.34
CA LEU A 526 -17.31 6.53 4.17
C LEU A 526 -17.63 5.08 4.59
N ILE A 527 -16.80 4.48 5.44
CA ILE A 527 -17.06 3.09 5.90
C ILE A 527 -18.34 3.04 6.74
N SER A 528 -18.58 4.05 7.59
CA SER A 528 -19.80 4.15 8.40
C SER A 528 -21.08 4.16 7.58
N SER A 529 -21.10 4.90 6.46
CA SER A 529 -22.28 4.95 5.59
C SER A 529 -22.60 3.59 4.97
N LEU A 530 -21.58 2.86 4.51
CA LEU A 530 -21.72 1.50 3.98
C LEU A 530 -22.23 0.53 5.05
N CYS A 531 -21.68 0.60 6.27
CA CYS A 531 -22.15 -0.19 7.39
C CYS A 531 -23.62 0.09 7.76
N LYS A 532 -24.09 1.31 7.51
CA LYS A 532 -25.48 1.75 7.74
C LYS A 532 -26.41 1.45 6.56
N GLY A 533 -25.91 0.75 5.53
CA GLY A 533 -26.70 0.29 4.38
C GLY A 533 -26.79 1.30 3.23
N GLU A 534 -25.99 2.38 3.27
CA GLU A 534 -25.87 3.26 2.13
C GLU A 534 -25.10 2.60 0.99
N LYS A 535 -25.38 3.05 -0.23
CA LYS A 535 -24.69 2.58 -1.43
C LYS A 535 -23.37 3.32 -1.59
N LEU A 536 -22.34 2.62 -2.06
CA LEU A 536 -21.06 3.26 -2.36
C LEU A 536 -21.24 4.22 -3.54
N ARG A 537 -20.92 5.49 -3.32
CA ARG A 537 -20.81 6.48 -4.39
C ARG A 537 -19.36 6.55 -4.85
N VAL A 538 -19.13 6.33 -6.13
CA VAL A 538 -17.80 6.34 -6.75
C VAL A 538 -17.75 7.47 -7.79
N PRO A 539 -16.94 8.51 -7.55
CA PRO A 539 -16.76 9.58 -8.53
C PRO A 539 -16.27 9.05 -9.87
N SER A 540 -16.80 9.57 -10.97
CA SER A 540 -16.41 9.15 -12.32
C SER A 540 -14.89 9.18 -12.54
N ARG A 541 -14.18 10.16 -11.98
CA ARG A 541 -12.71 10.24 -12.04
C ARG A 541 -12.01 9.03 -11.39
N ILE A 542 -12.53 8.59 -10.24
CA ILE A 542 -12.00 7.45 -9.48
C ILE A 542 -12.33 6.16 -10.20
N HIS A 543 -13.55 6.03 -10.70
CA HIS A 543 -13.93 4.88 -11.50
C HIS A 543 -13.01 4.72 -12.71
N VAL A 544 -12.80 5.79 -13.50
CA VAL A 544 -11.92 5.76 -14.69
C VAL A 544 -10.47 5.46 -14.33
N SER A 545 -9.93 6.06 -13.27
CA SER A 545 -8.54 5.81 -12.85
C SER A 545 -8.33 4.43 -12.22
N SER A 546 -9.41 3.77 -11.78
CA SER A 546 -9.38 2.44 -11.17
C SER A 546 -9.42 1.31 -12.19
N GLU A 547 -9.68 1.58 -13.47
CA GLU A 547 -9.75 0.55 -14.51
C GLU A 547 -8.34 0.14 -15.00
N PHE A 548 -8.23 -1.11 -15.44
CA PHE A 548 -6.96 -1.65 -15.95
C PHE A 548 -6.51 -0.89 -17.19
N VAL A 549 -5.24 -0.49 -17.19
CA VAL A 549 -4.56 0.07 -18.35
C VAL A 549 -3.31 -0.77 -18.58
N PRO A 550 -3.15 -1.41 -19.77
CA PRO A 550 -1.98 -2.23 -20.05
C PRO A 550 -0.67 -1.46 -19.84
N PHE A 551 0.40 -2.19 -19.52
CA PHE A 551 1.73 -1.60 -19.46
C PHE A 551 2.12 -1.14 -20.86
N HIS A 552 2.18 0.17 -21.07
CA HIS A 552 2.80 0.75 -22.24
C HIS A 552 4.13 1.30 -21.74
N GLY A 553 5.03 0.40 -21.34
CA GLY A 553 6.36 0.77 -20.88
C GLY A 553 6.91 1.81 -21.84
N ARG A 554 7.40 2.95 -21.31
CA ARG A 554 7.69 4.21 -22.05
C ARG A 554 7.75 3.91 -23.54
N GLY A 555 6.62 4.10 -24.24
CA GLY A 555 6.51 3.67 -25.64
C GLY A 555 7.80 4.06 -26.33
N LYS A 556 8.51 3.08 -26.91
CA LYS A 556 9.92 3.20 -27.33
C LYS A 556 10.24 4.68 -27.53
N GLU A 557 11.01 5.29 -26.60
CA GLU A 557 11.80 6.44 -27.06
C GLU A 557 12.40 5.94 -28.38
N PRO A 558 12.18 6.66 -29.50
CA PRO A 558 12.59 6.20 -30.82
C PRO A 558 13.99 5.63 -30.64
N GLU A 559 14.15 4.33 -30.98
CA GLU A 559 15.32 3.51 -30.68
C GLU A 559 16.49 4.42 -30.44
N ALA A 560 16.93 4.52 -29.18
CA ALA A 560 18.05 5.39 -28.84
C ALA A 560 19.12 5.08 -29.88
N GLU A 561 19.40 6.04 -30.77
CA GLU A 561 20.51 5.95 -31.69
C GLU A 561 21.66 5.39 -30.86
N PRO A 562 22.36 4.35 -31.35
CA PRO A 562 23.38 3.63 -30.58
C PRO A 562 24.16 4.65 -29.77
N LYS A 563 24.08 4.58 -28.42
CA LYS A 563 24.54 5.62 -27.49
C LYS A 563 25.76 6.29 -28.11
N LYS A 564 25.57 7.46 -28.74
CA LYS A 564 26.72 8.28 -29.11
C LYS A 564 27.34 8.56 -27.76
N ALA A 565 28.56 8.07 -27.56
CA ALA A 565 29.35 8.37 -26.39
C ALA A 565 29.14 9.87 -26.13
N GLY A 566 28.57 10.19 -24.97
CA GLY A 566 28.46 11.59 -24.58
C GLY A 566 29.86 12.21 -24.67
N PRO A 567 29.97 13.53 -24.91
CA PRO A 567 31.28 14.16 -25.00
C PRO A 567 32.08 13.78 -23.76
N THR A 568 33.18 13.06 -23.94
CA THR A 568 34.12 12.78 -22.88
C THR A 568 34.90 14.06 -22.66
N LEU A 569 34.67 14.71 -21.53
CA LEU A 569 35.34 15.94 -21.18
C LEU A 569 36.80 15.62 -20.81
N SER A 570 37.76 16.18 -21.53
CA SER A 570 39.17 16.05 -21.16
C SER A 570 39.43 16.76 -19.84
N LYS A 571 40.49 16.38 -19.10
CA LYS A 571 40.88 17.10 -17.86
C LYS A 571 41.12 18.59 -18.13
N ALA A 572 41.69 18.94 -19.28
CA ALA A 572 41.93 20.33 -19.67
C ALA A 572 40.63 21.10 -19.96
N ASP A 573 39.66 20.46 -20.63
CA ASP A 573 38.35 21.06 -20.89
C ASP A 573 37.51 21.18 -19.61
N ALA A 574 37.61 20.23 -18.70
CA ALA A 574 36.96 20.29 -17.39
C ALA A 574 37.47 21.48 -16.57
N LYS A 575 38.79 21.71 -16.56
CA LYS A 575 39.40 22.88 -15.89
C LYS A 575 38.91 24.19 -16.50
N ARG A 576 38.99 24.34 -17.84
CA ARG A 576 38.49 25.56 -18.52
C ARG A 576 37.01 25.82 -18.28
N MET A 577 36.18 24.78 -18.34
CA MET A 577 34.74 24.91 -18.08
C MET A 577 34.46 25.35 -16.64
N LEU A 578 35.18 24.78 -15.66
CA LEU A 578 35.07 25.16 -14.26
C LEU A 578 35.60 26.59 -14.01
N GLU A 579 36.68 27.01 -14.68
CA GLU A 579 37.17 28.41 -14.65
C GLU A 579 36.11 29.39 -15.14
N GLU A 580 35.45 29.09 -16.27
CA GLU A 580 34.37 29.92 -16.80
C GLU A 580 33.18 29.98 -15.83
N PHE A 581 32.81 28.85 -15.21
CA PHE A 581 31.78 28.84 -14.18
C PHE A 581 32.17 29.68 -12.96
N ILE A 582 33.38 29.51 -12.46
CA ILE A 582 33.90 30.27 -11.30
C ILE A 582 33.87 31.76 -11.63
N ALA A 583 34.40 32.18 -12.78
CA ALA A 583 34.43 33.58 -13.18
C ALA A 583 33.03 34.21 -13.25
N ARG A 584 32.03 33.47 -13.74
CA ARG A 584 30.64 33.95 -13.85
C ARG A 584 29.87 33.89 -12.53
N TYR A 585 30.17 32.92 -11.68
CA TYR A 585 29.52 32.78 -10.38
C TYR A 585 30.16 33.64 -9.30
N GLN A 586 31.39 34.13 -9.46
CA GLN A 586 32.00 35.09 -8.54
C GLN A 586 31.51 36.53 -8.74
N ASP A 587 30.80 36.81 -9.84
CA ASP A 587 30.24 38.13 -10.11
C ASP A 587 29.35 38.62 -8.96
N ASP A 588 29.59 39.84 -8.48
CA ASP A 588 28.92 40.41 -7.30
C ASP A 588 27.41 40.52 -7.50
N HIS A 589 26.95 40.81 -8.72
CA HIS A 589 25.53 40.91 -9.03
C HIS A 589 24.85 39.54 -9.01
N PHE A 590 25.51 38.51 -9.54
CA PHE A 590 25.05 37.12 -9.41
C PHE A 590 24.99 36.68 -7.95
N GLN A 591 26.05 36.93 -7.16
CA GLN A 591 26.10 36.55 -5.75
C GLN A 591 25.04 37.27 -4.91
N THR A 592 24.80 38.55 -5.17
CA THR A 592 23.73 39.32 -4.50
C THR A 592 22.35 38.69 -4.75
N LYS A 593 22.05 38.31 -5.99
CA LYS A 593 20.78 37.65 -6.34
C LYS A 593 20.66 36.27 -5.71
N MET A 594 21.74 35.50 -5.70
CA MET A 594 21.77 34.18 -5.06
C MET A 594 21.52 34.27 -3.55
N VAL A 595 22.16 35.23 -2.86
CA VAL A 595 21.91 35.51 -1.44
C VAL A 595 20.44 35.87 -1.21
N SER A 596 19.84 36.72 -2.06
CA SER A 596 18.42 37.08 -1.97
C SER A 596 17.48 35.87 -2.09
N CYS A 597 17.78 34.91 -2.98
CA CYS A 597 17.01 33.67 -3.07
C CYS A 597 17.07 32.86 -1.76
N PHE A 598 18.24 32.78 -1.12
CA PHE A 598 18.40 32.09 0.15
C PHE A 598 17.75 32.85 1.32
N GLN A 599 17.75 34.18 1.33
CA GLN A 599 17.03 34.97 2.32
C GLN A 599 15.51 34.74 2.22
N GLN A 600 14.95 34.67 1.01
CA GLN A 600 13.54 34.33 0.82
C GLN A 600 13.21 32.92 1.33
N PHE A 601 14.13 31.98 1.15
CA PHE A 601 14.00 30.64 1.73
C PHE A 601 13.99 30.69 3.27
N LEU A 602 14.87 31.45 3.90
CA LEU A 602 14.90 31.58 5.37
C LEU A 602 13.61 32.20 5.94
N ILE A 603 12.95 33.10 5.19
CA ILE A 603 11.68 33.72 5.59
C ILE A 603 10.49 32.77 5.42
N HIS A 604 10.42 32.04 4.31
CA HIS A 604 9.24 31.26 3.92
C HIS A 604 9.35 29.75 4.19
N ASN A 605 10.54 29.25 4.48
CA ASN A 605 10.87 27.83 4.65
C ASN A 605 10.36 26.93 3.49
N ASP A 606 10.42 27.42 2.25
CA ASP A 606 9.94 26.74 1.03
C ASP A 606 11.12 26.29 0.15
N GLU A 607 11.49 25.02 0.27
CA GLU A 607 12.61 24.43 -0.48
C GLU A 607 12.36 24.36 -1.98
N MET A 608 11.12 24.15 -2.42
CA MET A 608 10.78 24.04 -3.84
C MET A 608 10.92 25.38 -4.55
N ARG A 609 10.55 26.47 -3.87
CA ARG A 609 10.75 27.83 -4.36
C ARG A 609 12.24 28.19 -4.45
N LEU A 610 13.03 27.80 -3.46
CA LEU A 610 14.49 27.97 -3.49
C LEU A 610 15.12 27.24 -4.69
N LEU A 611 14.76 25.97 -4.90
CA LEU A 611 15.26 25.16 -6.01
C LEU A 611 14.93 25.78 -7.36
N LYS A 612 13.69 26.25 -7.55
CA LYS A 612 13.25 26.91 -8.79
C LYS A 612 13.98 28.23 -9.03
N ALA A 613 14.17 29.04 -7.99
CA ALA A 613 14.86 30.32 -8.08
C ALA A 613 16.36 30.15 -8.39
N ARG A 614 17.06 29.24 -7.68
CA ARG A 614 18.48 28.90 -7.94
C ARG A 614 18.68 28.40 -9.36
N ARG A 615 17.81 27.50 -9.82
CA ARG A 615 17.84 26.98 -11.20
C ARG A 615 17.64 28.12 -12.21
N SER A 616 16.70 29.02 -11.96
CA SER A 616 16.42 30.14 -12.87
C SER A 616 17.60 31.12 -12.99
N LEU A 617 18.40 31.27 -11.92
CA LEU A 617 19.63 32.08 -11.93
C LEU A 617 20.82 31.38 -12.59
N CYS A 618 21.00 30.08 -12.35
CA CYS A 618 22.16 29.34 -12.86
C CYS A 618 22.02 28.93 -14.34
N MET A 619 20.80 28.62 -14.79
CA MET A 619 20.56 28.07 -16.13
C MET A 619 21.01 28.96 -17.28
N PRO A 620 20.83 30.31 -17.27
CA PRO A 620 21.34 31.16 -18.36
C PRO A 620 22.86 31.09 -18.51
N ILE A 621 23.61 31.08 -17.40
CA ILE A 621 25.07 30.95 -17.39
C ILE A 621 25.48 29.55 -17.88
N GLN A 622 24.80 28.51 -17.40
CA GLN A 622 25.06 27.13 -17.80
C GLN A 622 24.79 26.92 -19.29
N ALA A 623 23.66 27.42 -19.81
CA ALA A 623 23.29 27.33 -21.21
C ALA A 623 24.24 28.07 -22.15
N GLU A 624 25.03 29.03 -21.65
CA GLU A 624 26.06 29.73 -22.41
C GLU A 624 27.40 28.98 -22.43
N ILE A 625 27.78 28.37 -21.29
CA ILE A 625 29.09 27.75 -21.10
C ILE A 625 29.14 26.31 -21.62
N ILE A 626 28.18 25.47 -21.21
CA ILE A 626 28.28 24.01 -21.44
C ILE A 626 28.24 23.58 -22.92
N PRO A 627 27.63 24.33 -23.87
CA PRO A 627 27.72 24.01 -25.29
C PRO A 627 29.13 24.10 -25.86
N LYS A 628 30.00 24.96 -25.31
CA LYS A 628 31.40 25.06 -25.72
C LYS A 628 32.17 23.75 -25.49
N TYR A 629 31.66 22.92 -24.58
CA TYR A 629 32.25 21.66 -24.15
C TYR A 629 31.44 20.43 -24.61
N GLY A 630 30.55 20.63 -25.59
CA GLY A 630 29.79 19.56 -26.24
C GLY A 630 28.48 19.16 -25.55
N PHE A 631 28.05 19.86 -24.50
CA PHE A 631 26.80 19.58 -23.82
C PHE A 631 25.65 20.45 -24.33
N GLU A 632 24.45 19.90 -24.38
CA GLU A 632 23.25 20.64 -24.79
C GLU A 632 22.90 21.75 -23.78
N PRO A 633 22.46 22.95 -24.22
CA PRO A 633 22.08 24.07 -23.34
C PRO A 633 20.71 23.85 -22.68
N THR A 634 20.49 22.68 -22.09
CA THR A 634 19.24 22.29 -21.45
C THR A 634 19.52 21.76 -20.05
N ALA A 635 18.46 21.57 -19.25
CA ALA A 635 18.60 20.99 -17.92
C ALA A 635 19.19 19.56 -17.96
N ARG A 636 18.91 18.81 -19.03
CA ARG A 636 19.49 17.49 -19.26
C ARG A 636 21.00 17.58 -19.51
N GLY A 637 21.46 18.60 -20.26
CA GLY A 637 22.88 18.88 -20.46
C GLY A 637 23.59 19.24 -19.15
N VAL A 638 22.98 20.05 -18.29
CA VAL A 638 23.53 20.38 -16.96
C VAL A 638 23.69 19.14 -16.09
N SER A 639 22.68 18.25 -16.05
CA SER A 639 22.79 16.99 -15.32
C SER A 639 23.89 16.08 -15.89
N ARG A 640 24.12 16.10 -17.20
CA ARG A 640 25.22 15.35 -17.84
C ARG A 640 26.59 15.94 -17.52
N VAL A 641 26.72 17.26 -17.42
CA VAL A 641 27.95 17.92 -16.96
C VAL A 641 28.28 17.49 -15.54
N GLN A 642 27.29 17.51 -14.63
CA GLN A 642 27.48 17.04 -13.25
C GLN A 642 27.93 15.58 -13.20
N ALA A 643 27.23 14.69 -13.94
CA ALA A 643 27.61 13.28 -14.01
C ALA A 643 29.03 13.07 -14.58
N THR A 644 29.45 13.90 -15.55
CA THR A 644 30.79 13.82 -16.16
C THR A 644 31.87 14.30 -15.17
N LEU A 645 31.64 15.40 -14.46
CA LEU A 645 32.57 15.93 -13.44
C LEU A 645 32.69 15.01 -12.22
N SER A 646 31.68 14.17 -11.95
CA SER A 646 31.70 13.14 -10.90
C SER A 646 32.27 11.78 -11.37
N ALA A 647 32.70 11.66 -12.63
CA ALA A 647 33.28 10.42 -13.13
C ALA A 647 34.70 10.19 -12.55
N PRO A 648 35.08 8.93 -12.24
CA PRO A 648 36.39 8.59 -11.65
C PRO A 648 37.58 9.23 -12.39
N THR A 649 37.50 9.27 -13.73
CA THR A 649 38.53 9.83 -14.61
C THR A 649 38.85 11.31 -14.37
N LEU A 650 37.91 12.09 -13.82
CA LEU A 650 38.08 13.51 -13.51
C LEU A 650 38.22 13.76 -12.01
N THR A 651 37.54 12.98 -11.17
CA THR A 651 37.61 13.12 -9.70
C THR A 651 38.96 12.71 -9.10
N GLU A 652 39.77 11.94 -9.84
CA GLU A 652 41.16 11.63 -9.47
C GLU A 652 42.13 12.81 -9.65
N ASP A 653 41.73 13.90 -10.33
CA ASP A 653 42.52 15.13 -10.44
C ASP A 653 42.14 16.10 -9.31
N PRO A 654 43.02 16.34 -8.30
CA PRO A 654 42.68 17.13 -7.13
C PRO A 654 42.30 18.58 -7.44
N GLU A 655 42.83 19.15 -8.52
CA GLU A 655 42.55 20.52 -8.93
C GLU A 655 41.13 20.64 -9.49
N ILE A 656 40.69 19.68 -10.32
CA ILE A 656 39.31 19.62 -10.82
C ILE A 656 38.33 19.45 -9.67
N GLN A 657 38.64 18.59 -8.71
CA GLN A 657 37.81 18.37 -7.53
C GLN A 657 37.68 19.66 -6.69
N GLN A 658 38.80 20.37 -6.47
CA GLN A 658 38.82 21.63 -5.73
C GLN A 658 38.00 22.72 -6.45
N MET A 659 38.15 22.86 -7.76
CA MET A 659 37.40 23.84 -8.55
C MET A 659 35.91 23.52 -8.61
N ASN A 660 35.54 22.23 -8.74
CA ASN A 660 34.15 21.81 -8.72
C ASN A 660 33.50 22.06 -7.34
N HIS A 661 34.21 21.75 -6.25
CA HIS A 661 33.77 22.13 -4.91
C HIS A 661 33.61 23.65 -4.76
N PHE A 662 34.50 24.45 -5.36
CA PHE A 662 34.38 25.89 -5.31
C PHE A 662 33.16 26.43 -6.10
N VAL A 663 32.80 25.81 -7.22
CA VAL A 663 31.54 26.10 -7.93
C VAL A 663 30.32 25.77 -7.06
N VAL A 664 30.32 24.62 -6.36
CA VAL A 664 29.25 24.25 -5.41
C VAL A 664 29.17 25.26 -4.26
N TYR A 665 30.32 25.66 -3.72
CA TYR A 665 30.42 26.68 -2.69
C TYR A 665 29.79 28.00 -3.15
N LEU A 666 30.14 28.51 -4.34
CA LEU A 666 29.62 29.77 -4.88
C LEU A 666 28.12 29.73 -5.19
N THR A 667 27.54 28.57 -5.48
CA THR A 667 26.14 28.44 -5.93
C THR A 667 25.20 27.83 -4.89
N GLY A 668 25.74 27.39 -3.75
CA GLY A 668 25.00 26.77 -2.66
C GLY A 668 25.45 27.26 -1.30
N ASP A 669 26.69 26.97 -0.93
CA ASP A 669 27.13 27.07 0.48
C ASP A 669 27.47 28.50 0.91
N LEU A 670 28.24 29.24 0.11
CA LEU A 670 28.57 30.65 0.37
C LEU A 670 27.33 31.55 0.41
N PRO A 671 26.40 31.49 -0.58
CA PRO A 671 25.18 32.28 -0.52
C PRO A 671 24.33 31.95 0.71
N LYS A 672 24.28 30.69 1.13
CA LYS A 672 23.55 30.26 2.33
C LYS A 672 24.20 30.81 3.60
N SER A 673 25.52 30.77 3.72
CA SER A 673 26.27 31.36 4.85
C SER A 673 26.04 32.86 4.93
N LYS A 674 26.27 33.59 3.82
CA LYS A 674 26.08 35.05 3.75
C LYS A 674 24.63 35.47 4.01
N ALA A 675 23.65 34.70 3.54
CA ALA A 675 22.23 34.96 3.81
C ALA A 675 21.91 34.82 5.30
N ALA A 676 22.51 33.86 6.01
CA ALA A 676 22.33 33.68 7.45
C ALA A 676 23.00 34.81 8.27
N GLU A 677 24.15 35.34 7.82
CA GLU A 677 24.86 36.44 8.48
C GLU A 677 24.10 37.78 8.43
N GLY A 678 23.29 38.00 7.39
CA GLY A 678 22.48 39.23 7.21
C GLY A 678 21.04 39.13 7.72
N ALA A 679 20.67 38.02 8.35
CA ALA A 679 19.32 37.78 8.89
C ALA A 679 19.28 38.10 10.39
N THR A 680 19.39 39.39 10.75
CA THR A 680 19.01 39.87 12.09
C THR A 680 17.71 40.68 12.04
N VAL A 681 16.71 40.08 12.69
CA VAL A 681 15.30 40.45 12.95
C VAL A 681 14.34 40.21 11.80
#